data_AF-A0A521WGA2-F1
#
_entry.id   AF-A0A521WGA2-F1
#
_cell.length_a   1.000
_cell.length_b   1.000
_cell.length_c   1.000
_cell.angle_alpha   90.00
_cell.angle_beta   90.00
_cell.angle_gamma   90.00
#
_symmetry.space_group_name_H-M   'P 1'
#
loop_
_entity.id
_entity.type
_entity.pdbx_description
1 polymer ?
#
loop_
_entity_poly.entity_id
_entity_poly.type
_entity_poly.pdbx_seq_one_letter_code
_entity_poly.pdbx_strand_id
1 'polypeptide(L)'
;MARISFGRRGQLVSMSCSGALLVSATLIAGNAFARPAPRLPADPESCFREVTERLADDALEGRGTGTPGNDQAAQAIAAWMDGLGLAVPAPGRRQPFTVNTGVRAGANNELQDAGYGVDWIPLGFARSGEFAGELVFAGYGIRARDLNYDDYAGLDVTGKIVLALRYEPGENDEQSPFAGRKPTRYSDLRAKAIVAREAGAAALVLVAPPQAPDEPDKLPPLKLLGPLADAGIPVLQVTRALADLWLGSAGTTLARAQAAIDGSYQPSSFVLPGRQVTGRVDLEPVIAPTQNVIGLLPGRGALAREYVVVGAHYDHLGWGGQGSFRPDERAIHNGADDNASGVAGLLCAARVLQAGGAAPRNRRSLLFVAFSAEELGLGGSGWFVEHLPVGAIGDIAAMINLDMVGRMNEDRLQVLGADSSTAWGSLLDAAGKAVPGVRITAGGDGYGPSDHSSFYAAGVPVVHLFTGAHEQYHTPEDDAALLNLAGGAAVARLTAALADGLRRGPRPDYVRTSAAAPTAGDSRGYGAYFGSVPDYTAMEATTGGVRLADVRRDSPAERAGLQKGDVIVGMAGVTVNNLYDMTFVLREHRPGDTIEVVVRRDGSELRLRATLAQRPGQAAQPPAPDAWTPRAGQAVPELLRADERHLADLRRLTFGGDNAEAYWSPDGRRLIFQRTPPGGGCDAQYVLDLDSGATTLVSSGAGRTTCGYFDFPGGQSLIYATTEAASRDCPTRPDHSQGYVWPVYPSYDIVRRNADGVTTPVIARPGYDAEATECFADGRILFTSTRHGDLDLFVADPDGGNVRQLTDTPGYDGGAFFTPDCRRIVWRASRLQGEELADYQRLLGQDLVRPGRLEIFVMDADGANVRQLTRHSAGSFAPYPTPDGRGVLYSSNAGADAREFDLRFVSWDGADERITSAPGFDGFPMFSPDGQWLVFASNRANREGARDTDLYVARWVR
;
A
#
# COMPACT_ATOMS: atom_id res chain seq x y z
N MET A 1 -36.23 -58.87 -26.48
CA MET A 1 -36.66 -58.99 -27.89
C MET A 1 -36.01 -57.84 -28.66
N ALA A 2 -34.91 -58.10 -29.37
CA ALA A 2 -34.88 -58.25 -30.84
C ALA A 2 -35.13 -56.89 -31.56
N ARG A 3 -34.12 -56.20 -32.12
CA ARG A 3 -33.22 -56.50 -33.27
C ARG A 3 -33.66 -55.64 -34.48
N ILE A 4 -32.72 -55.14 -35.30
CA ILE A 4 -33.09 -54.62 -36.64
C ILE A 4 -32.28 -53.46 -37.28
N SER A 5 -30.95 -53.35 -37.25
CA SER A 5 -30.00 -53.53 -38.40
C SER A 5 -29.91 -52.54 -39.60
N PHE A 6 -28.64 -52.37 -40.05
CA PHE A 6 -28.06 -51.98 -41.37
C PHE A 6 -28.18 -50.51 -41.86
N GLY A 7 -27.16 -49.87 -42.46
CA GLY A 7 -25.76 -50.21 -42.77
C GLY A 7 -25.22 -49.42 -44.00
N ARG A 8 -23.87 -49.20 -44.06
CA ARG A 8 -22.99 -48.98 -45.25
C ARG A 8 -23.23 -47.71 -46.10
N ARG A 9 -22.31 -47.11 -46.87
CA ARG A 9 -20.88 -47.23 -47.25
C ARG A 9 -20.57 -45.97 -48.09
N GLY A 10 -19.32 -45.53 -48.18
CA GLY A 10 -18.90 -44.58 -49.22
C GLY A 10 -17.38 -44.36 -49.26
N GLN A 11 -16.69 -45.06 -50.15
CA GLN A 11 -15.29 -44.88 -50.53
C GLN A 11 -15.22 -45.06 -52.05
N LEU A 12 -14.16 -44.49 -52.68
CA LEU A 12 -13.67 -44.62 -54.06
C LEU A 12 -14.27 -43.61 -55.07
N VAL A 13 -13.59 -43.04 -56.09
CA VAL A 13 -12.20 -42.84 -56.59
C VAL A 13 -12.35 -42.64 -58.12
N SER A 14 -11.57 -41.73 -58.73
CA SER A 14 -11.07 -41.84 -60.12
C SER A 14 -9.76 -41.02 -60.23
N MET A 15 -8.54 -41.58 -60.40
CA MET A 15 -7.90 -42.15 -61.62
C MET A 15 -7.97 -41.21 -62.84
N SER A 16 -6.93 -40.93 -63.65
CA SER A 16 -5.58 -41.50 -63.92
C SER A 16 -4.79 -40.45 -64.76
N CYS A 17 -3.45 -40.36 -64.83
CA CYS A 17 -2.58 -41.16 -65.71
C CYS A 17 -1.08 -40.80 -65.57
N SER A 18 -0.22 -41.85 -65.54
CA SER A 18 1.10 -42.08 -66.17
C SER A 18 2.20 -41.00 -66.12
N GLY A 19 3.49 -41.26 -65.82
CA GLY A 19 4.28 -42.49 -65.91
C GLY A 19 5.69 -42.31 -65.29
N ALA A 20 6.46 -43.39 -65.32
CA ALA A 20 7.64 -43.66 -64.50
C ALA A 20 8.95 -42.93 -64.89
N LEU A 21 9.83 -42.70 -63.89
CA LEU A 21 11.28 -42.85 -64.05
C LEU A 21 11.97 -43.05 -62.68
N LEU A 22 12.74 -44.13 -62.58
CA LEU A 22 13.64 -44.42 -61.46
C LEU A 22 14.74 -43.35 -61.35
N VAL A 23 14.93 -42.77 -60.16
CA VAL A 23 16.21 -42.19 -59.73
C VAL A 23 16.42 -42.53 -58.25
N SER A 24 17.59 -43.08 -57.95
CA SER A 24 18.08 -43.54 -56.66
C SER A 24 17.75 -42.59 -55.50
N ALA A 25 17.07 -43.11 -54.47
CA ALA A 25 16.93 -42.44 -53.19
C ALA A 25 18.30 -42.38 -52.50
N THR A 26 19.00 -41.26 -52.71
CA THR A 26 20.13 -40.88 -51.88
C THR A 26 19.56 -40.44 -50.54
N LEU A 27 19.92 -41.13 -49.46
CA LEU A 27 19.71 -40.67 -48.08
C LEU A 27 20.40 -39.30 -47.91
N ILE A 28 19.67 -38.22 -48.18
CA ILE A 28 20.03 -36.91 -47.64
C ILE A 28 19.48 -36.92 -46.22
N ALA A 29 20.33 -37.29 -45.26
CA ALA A 29 20.17 -36.85 -43.89
C ALA A 29 20.16 -35.32 -43.93
N GLY A 30 18.96 -34.75 -44.03
CA GLY A 30 18.73 -33.34 -43.80
C GLY A 30 19.08 -33.10 -42.34
N ASN A 31 20.33 -32.72 -42.08
CA ASN A 31 20.70 -32.03 -40.87
C ASN A 31 19.77 -30.82 -40.79
N ALA A 32 18.71 -30.94 -40.00
CA ALA A 32 18.02 -29.78 -39.47
C ALA A 32 19.10 -29.02 -38.72
N PHE A 33 19.67 -28.00 -39.36
CA PHE A 33 20.54 -27.05 -38.70
C PHE A 33 19.70 -26.43 -37.59
N ALA A 34 19.89 -26.91 -36.36
CA ALA A 34 19.35 -26.26 -35.18
C ALA A 34 19.77 -24.79 -35.29
N ARG A 35 18.79 -23.88 -35.35
CA ARG A 35 19.09 -22.44 -35.29
C ARG A 35 19.99 -22.23 -34.08
N PRO A 36 21.14 -21.55 -34.24
CA PRO A 36 22.01 -21.29 -33.11
C PRO A 36 21.20 -20.58 -32.02
N ALA A 37 21.35 -21.03 -30.77
CA ALA A 37 20.66 -20.43 -29.64
C ALA A 37 20.93 -18.90 -29.61
N PRO A 38 19.91 -18.07 -29.31
CA PRO A 38 20.06 -16.62 -29.27
C PRO A 38 21.16 -16.27 -28.26
N ARG A 39 22.13 -15.45 -28.70
CA ARG A 39 23.24 -15.02 -27.86
C ARG A 39 22.93 -13.65 -27.28
N LEU A 40 22.82 -13.59 -25.95
CA LEU A 40 22.69 -12.33 -25.24
C LEU A 40 23.93 -11.43 -25.45
N PRO A 41 23.73 -10.11 -25.59
CA PRO A 41 24.81 -9.13 -25.71
C PRO A 41 25.83 -9.26 -24.57
N ALA A 42 27.10 -8.95 -24.89
CA ALA A 42 28.16 -8.94 -23.89
C ALA A 42 28.07 -7.73 -22.96
N ASP A 43 27.58 -6.61 -23.48
CA ASP A 43 27.32 -5.40 -22.70
C ASP A 43 26.07 -5.60 -21.81
N PRO A 44 26.17 -5.40 -20.47
CA PRO A 44 25.05 -5.66 -19.57
C PRO A 44 23.81 -4.79 -19.79
N GLU A 45 23.95 -3.54 -20.26
CA GLU A 45 22.79 -2.68 -20.54
C GLU A 45 22.04 -3.17 -21.78
N SER A 46 22.77 -3.50 -22.84
CA SER A 46 22.22 -4.10 -24.05
C SER A 46 21.59 -5.48 -23.77
N CYS A 47 22.21 -6.27 -22.89
CA CYS A 47 21.65 -7.56 -22.44
C CYS A 47 20.33 -7.35 -21.70
N PHE A 48 20.30 -6.39 -20.77
CA PHE A 48 19.10 -6.10 -19.98
C PHE A 48 17.96 -5.67 -20.88
N ARG A 49 18.23 -4.71 -21.79
CA ARG A 49 17.30 -4.23 -22.81
C ARG A 49 16.72 -5.37 -23.66
N GLU A 50 17.56 -6.24 -24.22
CA GLU A 50 17.09 -7.33 -25.09
C GLU A 50 16.10 -8.26 -24.38
N VAL A 51 16.39 -8.61 -23.12
CA VAL A 51 15.51 -9.48 -22.35
C VAL A 51 14.21 -8.76 -21.98
N THR A 52 14.28 -7.52 -21.49
CA THR A 52 13.10 -6.78 -21.06
C THR A 52 12.17 -6.43 -22.21
N GLU A 53 12.70 -5.93 -23.34
CA GLU A 53 11.90 -5.61 -24.53
C GLU A 53 11.24 -6.87 -25.12
N ARG A 54 11.92 -8.03 -25.06
CA ARG A 54 11.35 -9.28 -25.57
C ARG A 54 10.29 -9.86 -24.66
N LEU A 55 10.50 -9.82 -23.34
CA LEU A 55 9.55 -10.38 -22.40
C LEU A 55 8.33 -9.48 -22.25
N ALA A 56 8.51 -8.16 -22.21
CA ALA A 56 7.43 -7.16 -22.12
C ALA A 56 6.78 -6.82 -23.47
N ASP A 57 6.91 -7.69 -24.48
CA ASP A 57 6.28 -7.51 -25.78
C ASP A 57 4.80 -7.96 -25.73
N ASP A 58 3.89 -7.15 -26.28
CA ASP A 58 2.46 -7.46 -26.41
C ASP A 58 2.19 -8.84 -27.05
N ALA A 59 3.09 -9.34 -27.89
CA ALA A 59 2.99 -10.68 -28.49
C ALA A 59 3.04 -11.82 -27.46
N LEU A 60 3.49 -11.55 -26.24
CA LEU A 60 3.46 -12.47 -25.11
C LEU A 60 2.23 -12.27 -24.21
N GLU A 61 1.29 -11.42 -24.61
CA GLU A 61 -0.04 -11.27 -24.00
C GLU A 61 0.02 -11.10 -22.46
N GLY A 62 1.06 -10.43 -21.96
CA GLY A 62 1.28 -10.17 -20.54
C GLY A 62 1.67 -11.39 -19.69
N ARG A 63 2.06 -12.50 -20.32
CA ARG A 63 2.64 -13.70 -19.67
C ARG A 63 1.78 -14.31 -18.54
N GLY A 64 0.46 -14.16 -18.65
CA GLY A 64 -0.52 -14.75 -17.71
C GLY A 64 -0.22 -16.22 -17.43
N THR A 65 -0.16 -16.63 -16.16
CA THR A 65 0.14 -18.03 -15.82
C THR A 65 -0.80 -19.00 -16.54
N GLY A 66 -0.23 -20.03 -17.18
CA GLY A 66 -0.98 -21.02 -17.97
C GLY A 66 -1.45 -20.55 -19.36
N THR A 67 -1.04 -19.37 -19.82
CA THR A 67 -1.36 -18.84 -21.16
C THR A 67 -0.26 -19.19 -22.19
N PRO A 68 -0.57 -19.13 -23.50
CA PRO A 68 0.44 -19.29 -24.55
C PRO A 68 1.59 -18.27 -24.46
N GLY A 69 1.32 -17.07 -23.97
CA GLY A 69 2.33 -16.04 -23.73
C GLY A 69 3.36 -16.45 -22.68
N ASN A 70 2.90 -17.08 -21.60
CA ASN A 70 3.76 -17.64 -20.55
C ASN A 70 4.66 -18.77 -21.09
N ASP A 71 4.10 -19.69 -21.88
CA ASP A 71 4.88 -20.77 -22.51
C ASP A 71 5.96 -20.24 -23.48
N GLN A 72 5.62 -19.20 -24.25
CA GLN A 72 6.56 -18.54 -25.15
C GLN A 72 7.68 -17.83 -24.38
N ALA A 73 7.38 -17.18 -23.25
CA ALA A 73 8.38 -16.60 -22.37
C ALA A 73 9.32 -17.68 -21.81
N ALA A 74 8.77 -18.79 -21.29
CA ALA A 74 9.56 -19.92 -20.81
C ALA A 74 10.47 -20.51 -21.90
N GLN A 75 9.99 -20.58 -23.15
CA GLN A 75 10.79 -21.02 -24.29
C GLN A 75 11.93 -20.05 -24.61
N ALA A 76 11.69 -18.74 -24.59
CA ALA A 76 12.72 -17.73 -24.82
C ALA A 76 13.81 -17.78 -23.73
N ILE A 77 13.40 -17.86 -22.45
CA ILE A 77 14.30 -17.99 -21.30
C ILE A 77 15.16 -19.25 -21.41
N ALA A 78 14.56 -20.39 -21.74
CA ALA A 78 15.31 -21.63 -21.96
C ALA A 78 16.35 -21.49 -23.08
N ALA A 79 15.99 -20.83 -24.18
CA ALA A 79 16.88 -20.62 -25.32
C ALA A 79 18.06 -19.68 -24.98
N TRP A 80 17.83 -18.62 -24.19
CA TRP A 80 18.91 -17.76 -23.70
C TRP A 80 19.83 -18.51 -22.73
N MET A 81 19.29 -19.33 -21.82
CA MET A 81 20.09 -20.18 -20.94
C MET A 81 20.97 -21.18 -21.73
N ASP A 82 20.44 -21.75 -22.81
CA ASP A 82 21.22 -22.60 -23.74
C ASP A 82 22.33 -21.80 -24.44
N GLY A 83 22.02 -20.58 -24.91
CA GLY A 83 22.98 -19.66 -25.53
C GLY A 83 24.12 -19.23 -24.58
N LEU A 84 23.83 -19.15 -23.28
CA LEU A 84 24.80 -18.93 -22.20
C LEU A 84 25.60 -20.19 -21.83
N GLY A 85 25.24 -21.36 -22.37
CA GLY A 85 25.90 -22.63 -22.09
C GLY A 85 25.66 -23.14 -20.67
N LEU A 86 24.55 -22.74 -20.02
CA LEU A 86 24.17 -23.28 -18.73
C LEU A 86 23.76 -24.75 -18.90
N ALA A 87 24.27 -25.64 -18.05
CA ALA A 87 23.91 -27.06 -18.08
C ALA A 87 22.44 -27.26 -17.75
N VAL A 88 21.89 -28.40 -18.19
CA VAL A 88 20.52 -28.83 -17.91
C VAL A 88 20.56 -29.77 -16.70
N PRO A 89 19.99 -29.41 -15.53
CA PRO A 89 19.83 -30.36 -14.43
C PRO A 89 18.78 -31.42 -14.77
N ALA A 90 18.81 -32.56 -14.09
CA ALA A 90 17.72 -33.52 -14.16
C ALA A 90 16.47 -32.95 -13.42
N PRO A 91 15.23 -33.22 -13.87
CA PRO A 91 14.86 -34.02 -15.03
C PRO A 91 14.94 -33.28 -16.37
N GLY A 92 15.14 -31.96 -16.38
CA GLY A 92 15.26 -31.18 -17.61
C GLY A 92 15.37 -29.67 -17.38
N ARG A 93 15.44 -28.92 -18.49
CA ARG A 93 15.50 -27.44 -18.52
C ARG A 93 14.24 -26.81 -17.94
N ARG A 94 13.12 -27.54 -17.96
CA ARG A 94 11.82 -27.08 -17.48
C ARG A 94 11.31 -28.06 -16.42
N GLN A 95 10.75 -27.52 -15.35
CA GLN A 95 10.14 -28.25 -14.25
C GLN A 95 8.63 -27.98 -14.29
N PRO A 96 7.84 -28.86 -14.90
CA PRO A 96 6.40 -28.65 -15.08
C PRO A 96 5.62 -28.89 -13.79
N PHE A 97 4.54 -28.14 -13.63
CA PHE A 97 3.52 -28.31 -12.59
C PHE A 97 2.17 -27.77 -13.09
N THR A 98 1.12 -27.92 -12.30
CA THR A 98 -0.22 -27.40 -12.64
C THR A 98 -0.68 -26.45 -11.57
N VAL A 99 -1.43 -25.44 -11.96
CA VAL A 99 -2.06 -24.47 -11.04
C VAL A 99 -3.49 -24.21 -11.47
N ASN A 100 -4.33 -23.81 -10.53
CA ASN A 100 -5.67 -23.36 -10.87
C ASN A 100 -5.62 -21.88 -11.32
N THR A 101 -6.10 -21.58 -12.52
CA THR A 101 -6.05 -20.24 -13.13
C THR A 101 -7.44 -19.61 -13.29
N GLY A 102 -8.50 -20.29 -12.84
CA GLY A 102 -9.84 -19.76 -12.99
C GLY A 102 -10.95 -20.72 -12.56
N VAL A 103 -12.17 -20.33 -12.89
CA VAL A 103 -13.37 -21.13 -12.61
C VAL A 103 -14.31 -21.02 -13.79
N ARG A 104 -14.99 -22.11 -14.12
CA ARG A 104 -16.06 -22.12 -15.12
C ARG A 104 -17.31 -22.80 -14.56
N ALA A 105 -18.44 -22.48 -15.17
CA ALA A 105 -19.69 -23.15 -14.86
C ALA A 105 -19.63 -24.60 -15.33
N GLY A 106 -19.99 -25.52 -14.44
CA GLY A 106 -20.28 -26.90 -14.81
C GLY A 106 -21.69 -27.03 -15.40
N ALA A 107 -21.97 -28.22 -15.92
CA ALA A 107 -23.20 -28.50 -16.69
C ALA A 107 -24.49 -28.53 -15.84
N ASN A 108 -24.34 -28.51 -14.51
CA ASN A 108 -25.39 -28.87 -13.57
C ASN A 108 -25.95 -27.69 -12.77
N ASN A 109 -25.60 -26.45 -13.11
CA ASN A 109 -26.14 -25.28 -12.44
C ASN A 109 -27.66 -25.19 -12.62
N GLU A 110 -28.39 -25.12 -11.51
CA GLU A 110 -29.85 -25.09 -11.50
C GLU A 110 -30.37 -24.20 -10.36
N LEU A 111 -31.43 -23.43 -10.62
CA LEU A 111 -32.21 -22.74 -9.61
C LEU A 111 -33.67 -22.88 -10.00
N GLN A 112 -34.50 -23.36 -9.07
CA GLN A 112 -35.90 -23.63 -9.35
C GLN A 112 -36.62 -22.37 -9.87
N ASP A 113 -37.39 -22.55 -10.95
CA ASP A 113 -38.19 -21.49 -11.61
C ASP A 113 -37.39 -20.26 -12.10
N ALA A 114 -36.08 -20.40 -12.34
CA ALA A 114 -35.19 -19.32 -12.78
C ALA A 114 -34.18 -19.77 -13.86
N GLY A 115 -33.94 -18.92 -14.86
CA GLY A 115 -33.01 -19.17 -15.95
C GLY A 115 -31.55 -18.87 -15.59
N TYR A 116 -30.66 -19.83 -15.77
CA TYR A 116 -29.22 -19.63 -15.61
C TYR A 116 -28.68 -18.59 -16.61
N GLY A 117 -27.89 -17.62 -16.13
CA GLY A 117 -27.31 -16.53 -16.93
C GLY A 117 -28.33 -15.47 -17.36
N VAL A 118 -29.61 -15.62 -17.01
CA VAL A 118 -30.68 -14.66 -17.25
C VAL A 118 -31.16 -14.08 -15.93
N ASP A 119 -31.58 -14.94 -15.01
CA ASP A 119 -32.15 -14.55 -13.72
C ASP A 119 -31.13 -14.69 -12.58
N TRP A 120 -30.13 -15.56 -12.74
CA TRP A 120 -29.11 -15.82 -11.72
C TRP A 120 -27.79 -16.34 -12.28
N ILE A 121 -26.71 -16.20 -11.49
CA ILE A 121 -25.40 -16.79 -11.74
C ILE A 121 -24.71 -17.15 -10.41
N PRO A 122 -23.95 -18.27 -10.31
CA PRO A 122 -23.08 -18.51 -9.17
C PRO A 122 -21.92 -17.50 -9.14
N LEU A 123 -21.40 -17.20 -7.95
CA LEU A 123 -20.16 -16.44 -7.82
C LEU A 123 -18.95 -17.39 -7.85
N GLY A 124 -17.83 -16.96 -8.42
CA GLY A 124 -16.68 -17.83 -8.67
C GLY A 124 -15.99 -18.42 -7.43
N PHE A 125 -16.26 -17.88 -6.24
CA PHE A 125 -15.80 -18.42 -4.95
C PHE A 125 -16.85 -19.29 -4.24
N ALA A 126 -18.00 -19.55 -4.86
CA ALA A 126 -19.05 -20.35 -4.25
C ALA A 126 -18.62 -21.82 -4.08
N ARG A 127 -19.10 -22.46 -3.02
CA ARG A 127 -18.97 -23.91 -2.89
C ARG A 127 -19.98 -24.58 -3.83
N SER A 128 -19.50 -25.55 -4.60
CA SER A 128 -20.39 -26.41 -5.40
C SER A 128 -21.21 -27.34 -4.50
N GLY A 129 -22.49 -27.52 -4.81
CA GLY A 129 -23.40 -28.33 -4.02
C GLY A 129 -24.86 -27.97 -4.22
N GLU A 130 -25.74 -28.85 -3.74
CA GLU A 130 -27.18 -28.63 -3.68
C GLU A 130 -27.54 -27.84 -2.42
N PHE A 131 -28.58 -27.02 -2.54
CA PHE A 131 -29.16 -26.29 -1.42
C PHE A 131 -30.69 -26.26 -1.56
N ALA A 132 -31.37 -26.34 -0.43
CA ALA A 132 -32.82 -26.20 -0.33
C ALA A 132 -33.17 -25.63 1.04
N GLY A 133 -34.07 -24.67 1.09
CA GLY A 133 -34.53 -24.11 2.36
C GLY A 133 -35.52 -22.95 2.20
N GLU A 134 -36.06 -22.52 3.34
CA GLU A 134 -36.88 -21.32 3.39
C GLU A 134 -36.03 -20.07 3.15
N LEU A 135 -36.58 -19.09 2.43
CA LEU A 135 -35.91 -17.82 2.15
C LEU A 135 -36.09 -16.83 3.30
N VAL A 136 -35.01 -16.16 3.69
CA VAL A 136 -35.03 -15.06 4.66
C VAL A 136 -34.31 -13.85 4.06
N PHE A 137 -34.78 -12.65 4.35
CA PHE A 137 -34.09 -11.42 3.96
C PHE A 137 -33.29 -10.89 5.15
N ALA A 138 -31.97 -10.79 4.98
CA ALA A 138 -31.03 -10.36 6.01
C ALA A 138 -30.36 -9.04 5.62
N GLY A 139 -31.13 -8.02 5.21
CA GLY A 139 -30.61 -6.70 4.90
C GLY A 139 -29.45 -6.71 3.91
N TYR A 140 -28.28 -6.21 4.32
CA TYR A 140 -27.03 -6.26 3.56
C TYR A 140 -26.15 -7.47 3.91
N GLY A 141 -26.60 -8.36 4.81
CA GLY A 141 -25.88 -9.54 5.25
C GLY A 141 -24.66 -9.20 6.12
N ILE A 142 -24.70 -8.09 6.86
CA ILE A 142 -23.56 -7.55 7.61
C ILE A 142 -23.66 -7.88 9.11
N ARG A 143 -22.51 -8.17 9.72
CA ARG A 143 -22.26 -8.07 11.17
C ARG A 143 -21.10 -7.11 11.41
N ALA A 144 -21.42 -5.91 11.89
CA ALA A 144 -20.46 -4.86 12.18
C ALA A 144 -20.52 -4.50 13.66
N ARG A 145 -19.67 -5.14 14.48
CA ARG A 145 -19.66 -4.95 15.94
C ARG A 145 -19.25 -3.53 16.35
N ASP A 146 -18.31 -2.95 15.62
CA ASP A 146 -17.85 -1.57 15.79
C ASP A 146 -18.94 -0.52 15.49
N LEU A 147 -19.90 -0.85 14.62
CA LEU A 147 -21.05 0.00 14.29
C LEU A 147 -22.32 -0.41 15.05
N ASN A 148 -22.24 -1.41 15.93
CA ASN A 148 -23.39 -2.01 16.61
C ASN A 148 -24.54 -2.38 15.64
N TYR A 149 -24.18 -2.97 14.49
CA TYR A 149 -25.10 -3.33 13.42
C TYR A 149 -25.02 -4.82 13.11
N ASP A 150 -26.15 -5.54 13.13
CA ASP A 150 -26.20 -6.98 12.85
C ASP A 150 -27.51 -7.34 12.15
N ASP A 151 -27.41 -7.63 10.85
CA ASP A 151 -28.55 -8.05 10.01
C ASP A 151 -29.15 -9.39 10.41
N TYR A 152 -28.42 -10.21 11.17
CA TYR A 152 -28.85 -11.53 11.63
C TYR A 152 -29.40 -11.48 13.06
N ALA A 153 -29.35 -10.33 13.74
CA ALA A 153 -29.85 -10.21 15.10
C ALA A 153 -31.35 -10.54 15.17
N GLY A 154 -31.69 -11.59 15.93
CA GLY A 154 -33.08 -12.05 16.06
C GLY A 154 -33.64 -12.80 14.84
N LEU A 155 -32.83 -13.03 13.79
CA LEU A 155 -33.22 -13.77 12.60
C LEU A 155 -32.61 -15.18 12.62
N ASP A 156 -33.45 -16.21 12.73
CA ASP A 156 -32.97 -17.59 12.58
C ASP A 156 -32.78 -17.92 11.10
N VAL A 157 -31.52 -18.16 10.72
CA VAL A 157 -31.10 -18.50 9.35
C VAL A 157 -30.59 -19.94 9.22
N THR A 158 -30.66 -20.74 10.29
CA THR A 158 -30.10 -22.09 10.33
C THR A 158 -30.77 -22.99 9.28
N GLY A 159 -29.99 -23.51 8.33
CA GLY A 159 -30.49 -24.33 7.22
C GLY A 159 -31.36 -23.57 6.19
N LYS A 160 -31.40 -22.23 6.27
CA LYS A 160 -32.21 -21.38 5.39
C LYS A 160 -31.38 -20.73 4.29
N ILE A 161 -32.07 -20.19 3.28
CA ILE A 161 -31.46 -19.44 2.19
C ILE A 161 -31.50 -17.97 2.54
N VAL A 162 -30.34 -17.32 2.63
CA VAL A 162 -30.23 -15.91 3.00
C VAL A 162 -30.24 -15.06 1.72
N LEU A 163 -31.21 -14.19 1.56
CA LEU A 163 -31.22 -13.10 0.57
C LEU A 163 -30.64 -11.84 1.22
N ALA A 164 -29.60 -11.27 0.60
CA ALA A 164 -28.96 -10.05 1.07
C ALA A 164 -28.64 -9.09 -0.08
N LEU A 165 -28.65 -7.80 0.21
CA LEU A 165 -28.19 -6.75 -0.68
C LEU A 165 -26.67 -6.80 -0.82
N ARG A 166 -26.17 -6.55 -2.04
CA ARG A 166 -24.75 -6.17 -2.26
C ARG A 166 -24.47 -4.80 -1.63
N TYR A 167 -23.20 -4.47 -1.49
CA TYR A 167 -22.73 -3.21 -0.88
C TYR A 167 -23.08 -3.10 0.61
N GLU A 168 -23.32 -1.89 1.10
CA GLU A 168 -23.59 -1.58 2.50
C GLU A 168 -24.57 -0.39 2.64
N PRO A 169 -25.19 -0.18 3.83
CA PRO A 169 -26.19 0.85 4.02
C PRO A 169 -25.71 2.25 3.64
N GLY A 170 -26.49 2.96 2.80
CA GLY A 170 -26.25 4.36 2.45
C GLY A 170 -24.98 4.62 1.63
N GLU A 171 -24.61 3.74 0.71
CA GLU A 171 -23.40 3.88 -0.13
C GLU A 171 -23.33 5.20 -0.94
N ASN A 172 -24.47 5.84 -1.23
CA ASN A 172 -24.52 7.14 -1.88
C ASN A 172 -24.55 8.34 -0.91
N ASP A 173 -24.66 8.06 0.39
CA ASP A 173 -24.75 9.05 1.45
C ASP A 173 -23.36 9.26 2.09
N GLU A 174 -22.87 10.50 2.05
CA GLU A 174 -21.62 10.87 2.72
C GLU A 174 -21.72 10.74 4.24
N GLN A 175 -22.93 10.72 4.79
CA GLN A 175 -23.22 10.59 6.21
C GLN A 175 -23.40 9.13 6.66
N SER A 176 -23.30 8.15 5.75
CA SER A 176 -23.43 6.75 6.14
C SER A 176 -22.41 6.38 7.24
N PRO A 177 -22.83 5.69 8.32
CA PRO A 177 -21.92 5.20 9.34
C PRO A 177 -20.93 4.15 8.79
N PHE A 178 -21.19 3.60 7.60
CA PHE A 178 -20.29 2.73 6.85
C PHE A 178 -19.28 3.55 6.02
N ALA A 179 -18.55 4.46 6.68
CA ALA A 179 -17.52 5.31 6.06
C ALA A 179 -17.99 6.20 4.89
N GLY A 180 -19.25 6.65 4.91
CA GLY A 180 -19.84 7.49 3.89
C GLY A 180 -19.90 6.79 2.53
N ARG A 181 -19.42 7.46 1.48
CA ARG A 181 -19.40 6.90 0.11
C ARG A 181 -18.22 5.95 -0.18
N LYS A 182 -17.33 5.71 0.79
CA LYS A 182 -16.17 4.85 0.59
C LYS A 182 -16.53 3.42 0.99
N PRO A 183 -16.37 2.42 0.11
CA PRO A 183 -16.68 1.04 0.45
C PRO A 183 -15.81 0.57 1.61
N THR A 184 -16.43 0.00 2.63
CA THR A 184 -15.75 -0.63 3.77
C THR A 184 -15.55 -2.12 3.54
N ARG A 185 -14.89 -2.78 4.51
CA ARG A 185 -14.78 -4.25 4.54
C ARG A 185 -16.14 -4.96 4.55
N TYR A 186 -17.21 -4.30 4.98
CA TYR A 186 -18.55 -4.89 5.05
C TYR A 186 -19.26 -4.99 3.69
N SER A 187 -18.77 -4.27 2.68
CA SER A 187 -19.20 -4.42 1.29
C SER A 187 -18.66 -5.69 0.61
N ASP A 188 -17.61 -6.32 1.16
CA ASP A 188 -16.94 -7.50 0.58
C ASP A 188 -17.87 -8.72 0.53
N LEU A 189 -18.06 -9.27 -0.67
CA LEU A 189 -19.01 -10.37 -0.90
C LEU A 189 -18.58 -11.67 -0.21
N ARG A 190 -17.27 -11.88 -0.04
CA ARG A 190 -16.73 -13.09 0.59
C ARG A 190 -16.89 -13.02 2.11
N ALA A 191 -16.69 -11.85 2.71
CA ALA A 191 -17.01 -11.59 4.11
C ALA A 191 -18.50 -11.87 4.41
N LYS A 192 -19.42 -11.39 3.56
CA LYS A 192 -20.85 -11.70 3.69
C LYS A 192 -21.14 -13.20 3.60
N ALA A 193 -20.47 -13.92 2.70
CA ALA A 193 -20.59 -15.38 2.59
C ALA A 193 -20.09 -16.10 3.84
N ILE A 194 -18.96 -15.68 4.42
CA ILE A 194 -18.44 -16.22 5.68
C ILE A 194 -19.44 -15.96 6.81
N VAL A 195 -19.97 -14.74 6.94
CA VAL A 195 -20.97 -14.41 7.97
C VAL A 195 -22.23 -15.27 7.84
N ALA A 196 -22.76 -15.44 6.62
CA ALA A 196 -23.93 -16.30 6.38
C ALA A 196 -23.65 -17.76 6.73
N ARG A 197 -22.48 -18.28 6.34
CA ARG A 197 -22.02 -19.64 6.68
C ARG A 197 -21.94 -19.86 8.18
N GLU A 198 -21.26 -18.95 8.91
CA GLU A 198 -21.11 -19.07 10.37
C GLU A 198 -22.44 -18.85 11.11
N ALA A 199 -23.41 -18.15 10.50
CA ALA A 199 -24.78 -18.05 11.02
C ALA A 199 -25.62 -19.32 10.75
N GLY A 200 -25.10 -20.28 9.98
CA GLY A 200 -25.75 -21.57 9.71
C GLY A 200 -26.59 -21.60 8.44
N ALA A 201 -26.47 -20.62 7.55
CA ALA A 201 -27.22 -20.60 6.28
C ALA A 201 -26.86 -21.79 5.38
N ALA A 202 -27.84 -22.27 4.60
CA ALA A 202 -27.64 -23.31 3.59
C ALA A 202 -27.14 -22.74 2.24
N ALA A 203 -27.48 -21.49 1.92
CA ALA A 203 -26.90 -20.72 0.81
C ALA A 203 -27.02 -19.21 1.05
N LEU A 204 -26.15 -18.44 0.41
CA LEU A 204 -26.25 -16.99 0.31
C LEU A 204 -26.66 -16.58 -1.11
N VAL A 205 -27.71 -15.77 -1.21
CA VAL A 205 -28.20 -15.16 -2.44
C VAL A 205 -28.02 -13.65 -2.34
N LEU A 206 -27.24 -13.10 -3.26
CA LEU A 206 -26.95 -11.67 -3.35
C LEU A 206 -27.81 -11.01 -4.43
N VAL A 207 -28.17 -9.76 -4.21
CA VAL A 207 -28.86 -8.94 -5.21
C VAL A 207 -28.36 -7.50 -5.18
N ALA A 208 -28.19 -6.89 -6.35
CA ALA A 208 -27.80 -5.48 -6.44
C ALA A 208 -28.93 -4.57 -5.89
N PRO A 209 -28.62 -3.58 -5.05
CA PRO A 209 -29.64 -2.68 -4.51
C PRO A 209 -30.26 -1.80 -5.62
N PRO A 210 -31.57 -1.53 -5.56
CA PRO A 210 -32.24 -0.67 -6.53
C PRO A 210 -31.67 0.74 -6.67
N GLN A 211 -31.12 1.31 -5.60
CA GLN A 211 -30.56 2.66 -5.57
C GLN A 211 -29.02 2.69 -5.69
N ALA A 212 -28.37 1.64 -6.19
CA ALA A 212 -26.93 1.65 -6.45
C ALA A 212 -26.56 2.69 -7.54
N PRO A 213 -25.40 3.39 -7.42
CA PRO A 213 -24.95 4.33 -8.45
C PRO A 213 -24.64 3.59 -9.76
N ASP A 214 -25.34 3.96 -10.83
CA ASP A 214 -25.08 3.54 -12.22
C ASP A 214 -25.00 2.02 -12.50
N GLU A 215 -25.54 1.15 -11.64
CA GLU A 215 -25.53 -0.31 -11.87
C GLU A 215 -26.80 -0.78 -12.61
N PRO A 216 -26.70 -1.23 -13.88
CA PRO A 216 -27.81 -1.86 -14.57
C PRO A 216 -28.18 -3.18 -13.88
N ASP A 217 -29.43 -3.65 -14.00
CA ASP A 217 -29.86 -4.96 -13.48
C ASP A 217 -29.25 -6.10 -14.32
N LYS A 218 -27.93 -6.26 -14.23
CA LYS A 218 -27.14 -7.23 -14.97
C LYS A 218 -26.40 -8.12 -14.00
N LEU A 219 -26.40 -9.40 -14.30
CA LEU A 219 -25.60 -10.39 -13.59
C LEU A 219 -24.11 -10.15 -13.88
N PRO A 220 -23.22 -10.29 -12.88
CA PRO A 220 -21.79 -10.19 -13.10
C PRO A 220 -21.31 -11.36 -13.98
N PRO A 221 -20.21 -11.20 -14.72
CA PRO A 221 -19.58 -12.32 -15.39
C PRO A 221 -19.07 -13.33 -14.34
N LEU A 222 -19.22 -14.63 -14.62
CA LEU A 222 -18.54 -15.66 -13.84
C LEU A 222 -17.04 -15.52 -14.06
N LYS A 223 -16.36 -15.06 -13.02
CA LYS A 223 -14.90 -14.95 -12.95
C LYS A 223 -14.44 -15.53 -11.62
N LEU A 224 -13.20 -15.97 -11.57
CA LEU A 224 -12.56 -16.21 -10.29
C LEU A 224 -12.41 -14.85 -9.58
N LEU A 225 -13.04 -14.71 -8.42
CA LEU A 225 -13.03 -13.50 -7.60
C LEU A 225 -12.19 -13.80 -6.35
N GLY A 226 -10.87 -13.69 -6.49
CA GLY A 226 -9.85 -14.01 -5.47
C GLY A 226 -9.17 -15.38 -5.68
N PRO A 227 -7.95 -15.63 -5.12
CA PRO A 227 -7.35 -16.98 -5.04
C PRO A 227 -8.28 -18.16 -4.65
N LEU A 228 -7.75 -19.36 -4.90
CA LEU A 228 -8.37 -20.56 -5.45
C LEU A 228 -9.35 -21.37 -4.58
N ALA A 229 -9.61 -20.95 -3.34
CA ALA A 229 -10.46 -21.69 -2.41
C ALA A 229 -11.92 -21.19 -2.42
N ASP A 230 -12.90 -22.08 -2.19
CA ASP A 230 -14.31 -21.70 -2.06
C ASP A 230 -14.67 -21.11 -0.68
N ALA A 231 -15.82 -20.45 -0.56
CA ALA A 231 -16.29 -19.82 0.69
C ALA A 231 -16.92 -20.80 1.70
N GLY A 232 -17.00 -22.09 1.40
CA GLY A 232 -17.59 -23.11 2.26
C GLY A 232 -19.12 -23.23 2.17
N ILE A 233 -19.79 -22.37 1.39
CA ILE A 233 -21.24 -22.31 1.21
C ILE A 233 -21.60 -22.00 -0.25
N PRO A 234 -22.72 -22.50 -0.81
CA PRO A 234 -23.24 -22.03 -2.08
C PRO A 234 -23.53 -20.53 -2.05
N VAL A 235 -23.05 -19.81 -3.07
CA VAL A 235 -23.25 -18.36 -3.22
C VAL A 235 -23.66 -18.05 -4.65
N LEU A 236 -24.75 -17.32 -4.81
CA LEU A 236 -25.24 -16.89 -6.11
C LEU A 236 -25.67 -15.42 -6.08
N GLN A 237 -25.69 -14.79 -7.25
CA GLN A 237 -26.35 -13.51 -7.48
C GLN A 237 -27.61 -13.71 -8.33
N VAL A 238 -28.68 -13.01 -7.98
CA VAL A 238 -29.93 -12.94 -8.74
C VAL A 238 -30.19 -11.52 -9.25
N THR A 239 -31.07 -11.40 -10.26
CA THR A 239 -31.58 -10.10 -10.72
C THR A 239 -32.50 -9.46 -9.68
N ARG A 240 -32.64 -8.14 -9.74
CA ARG A 240 -33.62 -7.39 -8.93
C ARG A 240 -35.03 -7.90 -9.19
N ALA A 241 -35.36 -8.20 -10.45
CA ALA A 241 -36.67 -8.73 -10.84
C ALA A 241 -37.02 -10.06 -10.14
N LEU A 242 -36.09 -11.02 -10.09
CA LEU A 242 -36.32 -12.29 -9.40
C LEU A 242 -36.43 -12.10 -7.88
N ALA A 243 -35.58 -11.27 -7.30
CA ALA A 243 -35.64 -10.96 -5.87
C ALA A 243 -36.95 -10.24 -5.48
N ASP A 244 -37.43 -9.28 -6.27
CA ASP A 244 -38.74 -8.63 -6.06
C ASP A 244 -39.91 -9.61 -6.15
N LEU A 245 -39.85 -10.58 -7.08
CA LEU A 245 -40.84 -11.65 -7.17
C LEU A 245 -40.91 -12.47 -5.86
N TRP A 246 -39.77 -12.74 -5.23
CA TRP A 246 -39.71 -13.42 -3.95
C TRP A 246 -40.22 -12.54 -2.81
N LEU A 247 -39.77 -11.29 -2.72
CA LEU A 247 -40.15 -10.32 -1.68
C LEU A 247 -41.65 -9.96 -1.71
N GLY A 248 -42.30 -10.05 -2.87
CA GLY A 248 -43.74 -9.80 -3.01
C GLY A 248 -44.61 -10.67 -2.08
N SER A 249 -44.15 -11.86 -1.69
CA SER A 249 -44.84 -12.71 -0.72
C SER A 249 -44.90 -12.12 0.70
N ALA A 250 -43.97 -11.23 1.03
CA ALA A 250 -43.94 -10.47 2.28
C ALA A 250 -44.61 -9.08 2.16
N GLY A 251 -45.24 -8.77 1.01
CA GLY A 251 -45.90 -7.48 0.77
C GLY A 251 -44.93 -6.30 0.61
N THR A 252 -43.66 -6.56 0.34
CA THR A 252 -42.62 -5.54 0.17
C THR A 252 -41.92 -5.65 -1.19
N THR A 253 -41.01 -4.71 -1.46
CA THR A 253 -40.12 -4.71 -2.63
C THR A 253 -38.69 -4.46 -2.15
N LEU A 254 -37.69 -4.78 -2.97
CA LEU A 254 -36.29 -4.47 -2.71
C LEU A 254 -36.09 -2.98 -2.44
N ALA A 255 -36.76 -2.11 -3.20
CA ALA A 255 -36.62 -0.67 -3.04
C ALA A 255 -37.13 -0.19 -1.68
N ARG A 256 -38.24 -0.78 -1.18
CA ARG A 256 -38.77 -0.46 0.15
C ARG A 256 -37.90 -1.04 1.26
N ALA A 257 -37.43 -2.27 1.08
CA ALA A 257 -36.54 -2.92 2.05
C ALA A 257 -35.21 -2.16 2.18
N GLN A 258 -34.60 -1.77 1.05
CA GLN A 258 -33.41 -0.93 1.03
C GLN A 258 -33.67 0.42 1.71
N ALA A 259 -34.72 1.15 1.33
CA ALA A 259 -35.00 2.47 1.89
C ALA A 259 -35.23 2.45 3.41
N ALA A 260 -35.81 1.37 3.95
CA ALA A 260 -35.97 1.20 5.40
C ALA A 260 -34.62 1.10 6.13
N ILE A 261 -33.66 0.40 5.54
CA ILE A 261 -32.31 0.24 6.08
C ILE A 261 -31.52 1.53 5.90
N ASP A 262 -31.41 2.02 4.67
CA ASP A 262 -30.59 3.19 4.33
C ASP A 262 -31.10 4.47 4.99
N GLY A 263 -32.42 4.60 5.22
CA GLY A 263 -33.00 5.76 5.88
C GLY A 263 -32.87 5.78 7.40
N SER A 264 -32.54 4.65 8.03
CA SER A 264 -32.42 4.54 9.49
C SER A 264 -31.03 4.11 9.97
N TYR A 265 -30.22 3.56 9.08
CA TYR A 265 -28.97 2.86 9.37
C TYR A 265 -29.12 1.74 10.41
N GLN A 266 -30.32 1.16 10.51
CA GLN A 266 -30.62 0.03 11.39
C GLN A 266 -30.98 -1.21 10.58
N PRO A 267 -30.67 -2.42 11.09
CA PRO A 267 -31.11 -3.66 10.46
C PRO A 267 -32.62 -3.71 10.28
N SER A 268 -33.07 -4.13 9.10
CA SER A 268 -34.50 -4.35 8.78
C SER A 268 -34.68 -5.70 8.08
N SER A 269 -34.29 -6.75 8.79
CA SER A 269 -34.36 -8.14 8.33
C SER A 269 -35.69 -8.80 8.66
N PHE A 270 -36.13 -9.75 7.82
CA PHE A 270 -37.41 -10.43 8.00
C PHE A 270 -37.44 -11.81 7.33
N VAL A 271 -38.33 -12.68 7.82
CA VAL A 271 -38.60 -13.99 7.22
C VAL A 271 -39.56 -13.85 6.03
N LEU A 272 -39.47 -14.76 5.05
CA LEU A 272 -40.47 -14.91 3.99
C LEU A 272 -41.21 -16.25 4.16
N PRO A 273 -42.28 -16.28 4.99
CA PRO A 273 -42.90 -17.53 5.40
C PRO A 273 -43.35 -18.37 4.21
N GLY A 274 -42.92 -19.64 4.16
CA GLY A 274 -43.34 -20.59 3.14
C GLY A 274 -42.70 -20.41 1.77
N ARG A 275 -41.80 -19.43 1.57
CA ARG A 275 -41.02 -19.31 0.33
C ARG A 275 -39.85 -20.29 0.38
N GLN A 276 -39.96 -21.39 -0.36
CA GLN A 276 -38.85 -22.33 -0.54
C GLN A 276 -38.02 -21.95 -1.76
N VAL A 277 -36.70 -22.06 -1.65
CA VAL A 277 -35.75 -21.93 -2.76
C VAL A 277 -34.88 -23.18 -2.79
N THR A 278 -34.82 -23.82 -3.96
CA THR A 278 -34.01 -25.01 -4.21
C THR A 278 -33.12 -24.76 -5.42
N GLY A 279 -31.87 -25.19 -5.35
CA GLY A 279 -30.94 -25.08 -6.45
C GLY A 279 -29.66 -25.87 -6.24
N ARG A 280 -28.77 -25.75 -7.23
CA ARG A 280 -27.46 -26.38 -7.27
C ARG A 280 -26.46 -25.44 -7.91
N VAL A 281 -25.37 -25.18 -7.20
CA VAL A 281 -24.17 -24.55 -7.75
C VAL A 281 -23.23 -25.65 -8.23
N ASP A 282 -22.76 -25.53 -9.47
CA ASP A 282 -21.77 -26.43 -10.07
C ASP A 282 -20.65 -25.61 -10.72
N LEU A 283 -19.50 -25.56 -10.07
CA LEU A 283 -18.32 -24.83 -10.51
C LEU A 283 -17.16 -25.80 -10.67
N GLU A 284 -16.48 -25.69 -11.81
CA GLU A 284 -15.32 -26.51 -12.14
C GLU A 284 -14.07 -25.60 -12.19
N PRO A 285 -12.99 -25.94 -11.46
CA PRO A 285 -11.75 -25.19 -11.53
C PRO A 285 -11.12 -25.31 -12.91
N VAL A 286 -10.47 -24.25 -13.37
CA VAL A 286 -9.70 -24.24 -14.62
C VAL A 286 -8.25 -24.49 -14.27
N ILE A 287 -7.82 -25.74 -14.38
CA ILE A 287 -6.43 -26.13 -14.12
C ILE A 287 -5.60 -25.94 -15.39
N ALA A 288 -4.53 -25.15 -15.31
CA ALA A 288 -3.60 -24.93 -16.39
C ALA A 288 -2.21 -25.49 -16.05
N PRO A 289 -1.50 -26.10 -17.02
CA PRO A 289 -0.09 -26.42 -16.85
C PRO A 289 0.77 -25.16 -16.89
N THR A 290 1.85 -25.15 -16.11
CA THR A 290 2.92 -24.15 -16.18
C THR A 290 4.27 -24.79 -15.81
N GLN A 291 5.38 -24.04 -15.77
CA GLN A 291 6.71 -24.58 -15.56
C GLN A 291 7.74 -23.58 -15.03
N ASN A 292 8.65 -24.02 -14.16
CA ASN A 292 9.88 -23.26 -13.89
C ASN A 292 10.91 -23.55 -14.99
N VAL A 293 11.83 -22.61 -15.26
CA VAL A 293 12.96 -22.79 -16.20
C VAL A 293 14.29 -22.72 -15.46
N ILE A 294 15.16 -23.70 -15.66
CA ILE A 294 16.32 -23.96 -14.79
C ILE A 294 17.63 -24.08 -15.58
N GLY A 295 18.63 -23.30 -15.19
CA GLY A 295 19.99 -23.35 -15.72
C GLY A 295 21.03 -23.63 -14.63
N LEU A 296 21.99 -24.51 -14.91
CA LEU A 296 23.05 -24.87 -13.95
C LEU A 296 24.42 -24.41 -14.46
N LEU A 297 25.12 -23.58 -13.68
CA LEU A 297 26.56 -23.37 -13.84
C LEU A 297 27.32 -24.26 -12.85
N PRO A 298 27.95 -25.36 -13.31
CA PRO A 298 28.52 -26.36 -12.41
C PRO A 298 29.67 -25.80 -11.55
N GLY A 299 29.67 -26.23 -10.30
CA GLY A 299 30.75 -26.04 -9.35
C GLY A 299 31.94 -26.95 -9.64
N ARG A 300 32.92 -26.95 -8.75
CA ARG A 300 34.12 -27.78 -8.85
C ARG A 300 34.66 -28.11 -7.46
N GLY A 301 35.25 -29.28 -7.31
CA GLY A 301 35.90 -29.69 -6.06
C GLY A 301 34.88 -30.11 -5.00
N ALA A 302 35.27 -29.99 -3.72
CA ALA A 302 34.46 -30.40 -2.58
C ALA A 302 33.12 -29.64 -2.49
N LEU A 303 33.09 -28.38 -2.97
CA LEU A 303 31.89 -27.54 -2.94
C LEU A 303 30.94 -27.76 -4.14
N ALA A 304 31.27 -28.65 -5.08
CA ALA A 304 30.49 -28.81 -6.31
C ALA A 304 29.02 -29.24 -6.08
N ARG A 305 28.74 -29.87 -4.94
CA ARG A 305 27.40 -30.31 -4.52
C ARG A 305 26.69 -29.34 -3.58
N GLU A 306 27.28 -28.19 -3.31
CA GLU A 306 26.57 -27.07 -2.69
C GLU A 306 26.09 -26.12 -3.77
N TYR A 307 24.89 -25.59 -3.61
CA TYR A 307 24.20 -24.78 -4.61
C TYR A 307 23.91 -23.37 -4.10
N VAL A 308 24.02 -22.37 -4.95
CA VAL A 308 23.45 -21.03 -4.71
C VAL A 308 22.39 -20.82 -5.77
N VAL A 309 21.19 -20.44 -5.36
CA VAL A 309 20.08 -20.16 -6.28
C VAL A 309 20.05 -18.66 -6.58
N VAL A 310 19.93 -18.31 -7.86
CA VAL A 310 19.60 -16.97 -8.35
C VAL A 310 18.24 -17.08 -9.04
N GLY A 311 17.22 -16.44 -8.48
CA GLY A 311 15.82 -16.62 -8.85
C GLY A 311 15.15 -15.33 -9.30
N ALA A 312 14.15 -15.45 -10.19
CA ALA A 312 13.22 -14.38 -10.58
C ALA A 312 11.94 -15.02 -11.15
N HIS A 313 10.75 -14.49 -10.87
CA HIS A 313 9.54 -14.95 -11.56
C HIS A 313 9.42 -14.34 -12.97
N TYR A 314 8.67 -14.99 -13.86
CA TYR A 314 8.47 -14.53 -15.25
C TYR A 314 7.00 -14.46 -15.67
N ASP A 315 6.07 -14.98 -14.86
CA ASP A 315 4.63 -14.84 -15.08
C ASP A 315 4.12 -13.48 -14.60
N HIS A 316 3.19 -12.88 -15.34
CA HIS A 316 2.53 -11.65 -14.90
C HIS A 316 1.01 -11.76 -15.09
N LEU A 317 0.27 -10.65 -15.08
CA LEU A 317 -1.19 -10.63 -15.01
C LEU A 317 -1.92 -10.87 -16.34
N GLY A 318 -1.21 -11.05 -17.46
CA GLY A 318 -1.83 -11.31 -18.75
C GLY A 318 -2.68 -10.14 -19.24
N TRP A 319 -4.00 -10.35 -19.34
CA TRP A 319 -4.97 -9.32 -19.74
C TRP A 319 -5.56 -8.54 -18.54
N GLY A 320 -4.93 -8.62 -17.37
CA GLY A 320 -5.35 -7.94 -16.15
C GLY A 320 -6.44 -8.68 -15.38
N GLY A 321 -7.30 -7.91 -14.70
CA GLY A 321 -8.34 -8.43 -13.82
C GLY A 321 -7.88 -8.56 -12.38
N GLN A 322 -7.91 -9.77 -11.82
CA GLN A 322 -7.57 -9.97 -10.42
C GLN A 322 -6.07 -9.74 -10.19
N GLY A 323 -5.72 -8.93 -9.18
CA GLY A 323 -4.34 -8.53 -8.92
C GLY A 323 -3.96 -7.22 -9.60
N SER A 324 -4.66 -6.82 -10.66
CA SER A 324 -4.42 -5.55 -11.37
C SER A 324 -4.89 -4.34 -10.56
N PHE A 325 -4.16 -3.22 -10.68
CA PHE A 325 -4.58 -1.90 -10.21
C PHE A 325 -5.46 -1.15 -11.22
N ARG A 326 -5.82 -1.81 -12.32
CA ARG A 326 -6.87 -1.45 -13.29
C ARG A 326 -7.82 -2.64 -13.54
N PRO A 327 -8.50 -3.15 -12.50
CA PRO A 327 -9.24 -4.42 -12.58
C PRO A 327 -10.41 -4.42 -13.59
N ASP A 328 -10.93 -3.23 -13.92
CA ASP A 328 -12.02 -3.03 -14.88
C ASP A 328 -11.52 -2.85 -16.33
N GLU A 329 -10.21 -2.70 -16.52
CA GLU A 329 -9.59 -2.55 -17.82
C GLU A 329 -9.10 -3.90 -18.33
N ARG A 330 -9.53 -4.27 -19.55
CA ARG A 330 -8.99 -5.44 -20.25
C ARG A 330 -7.89 -4.99 -21.20
N ALA A 331 -6.68 -4.86 -20.67
CA ALA A 331 -5.49 -4.50 -21.42
C ALA A 331 -4.33 -5.44 -21.08
N ILE A 332 -3.35 -5.52 -21.98
CA ILE A 332 -2.16 -6.33 -21.77
C ILE A 332 -1.35 -5.69 -20.62
N HIS A 333 -1.05 -6.49 -19.61
CA HIS A 333 -0.16 -6.12 -18.52
C HIS A 333 1.20 -6.70 -18.86
N ASN A 334 2.10 -5.86 -19.37
CA ASN A 334 3.38 -6.35 -19.86
C ASN A 334 4.37 -6.67 -18.74
N GLY A 335 4.23 -6.13 -17.53
CA GLY A 335 5.11 -6.45 -16.40
C GLY A 335 6.58 -6.23 -16.77
N ALA A 336 6.93 -5.06 -17.28
CA ALA A 336 8.30 -4.79 -17.69
C ALA A 336 9.24 -4.71 -16.49
N ASP A 337 8.84 -4.00 -15.43
CA ASP A 337 9.54 -4.05 -14.15
C ASP A 337 9.12 -5.26 -13.34
N ASP A 338 7.82 -5.51 -13.23
CA ASP A 338 7.20 -6.62 -12.50
C ASP A 338 6.94 -7.84 -13.39
N ASN A 339 7.95 -8.13 -14.19
CA ASN A 339 9.02 -8.98 -13.68
C ASN A 339 10.07 -9.29 -14.75
N ALA A 340 9.87 -8.83 -15.99
CA ALA A 340 10.85 -9.00 -17.06
C ALA A 340 12.23 -8.47 -16.64
N SER A 341 12.27 -7.40 -15.85
CA SER A 341 13.48 -6.83 -15.24
C SER A 341 14.25 -7.83 -14.37
N GLY A 342 13.56 -8.64 -13.56
CA GLY A 342 14.15 -9.65 -12.69
C GLY A 342 14.80 -10.78 -13.49
N VAL A 343 14.09 -11.26 -14.51
CA VAL A 343 14.61 -12.27 -15.46
C VAL A 343 15.81 -11.74 -16.24
N ALA A 344 15.78 -10.47 -16.65
CA ALA A 344 16.90 -9.78 -17.28
C ALA A 344 18.11 -9.71 -16.34
N GLY A 345 17.91 -9.31 -15.08
CA GLY A 345 18.95 -9.34 -14.05
C GLY A 345 19.59 -10.73 -13.89
N LEU A 346 18.77 -11.78 -13.87
CA LEU A 346 19.18 -13.18 -13.71
C LEU A 346 20.04 -13.65 -14.89
N LEU A 347 19.58 -13.44 -16.13
CA LEU A 347 20.28 -13.88 -17.35
C LEU A 347 21.55 -13.06 -17.60
N CYS A 348 21.51 -11.75 -17.36
CA CYS A 348 22.67 -10.89 -17.55
C CYS A 348 23.72 -11.10 -16.44
N ALA A 349 23.34 -11.43 -15.21
CA ALA A 349 24.27 -11.88 -14.19
C ALA A 349 25.00 -13.17 -14.60
N ALA A 350 24.27 -14.16 -15.15
CA ALA A 350 24.87 -15.38 -15.70
C ALA A 350 25.86 -15.06 -16.84
N ARG A 351 25.52 -14.12 -17.72
CA ARG A 351 26.38 -13.64 -18.81
C ARG A 351 27.68 -13.00 -18.31
N VAL A 352 27.60 -12.18 -17.27
CA VAL A 352 28.77 -11.55 -16.61
C VAL A 352 29.66 -12.62 -15.98
N LEU A 353 29.08 -13.59 -15.27
CA LEU A 353 29.82 -14.69 -14.64
C LEU A 353 30.53 -15.59 -15.67
N GLN A 354 29.95 -15.78 -16.86
CA GLN A 354 30.57 -16.53 -17.95
C GLN A 354 31.81 -15.81 -18.51
N ALA A 355 31.82 -14.47 -18.51
CA ALA A 355 32.92 -13.67 -19.03
C ALA A 355 34.09 -13.48 -18.04
N GLY A 356 33.91 -13.83 -16.76
CA GLY A 356 34.92 -13.70 -15.71
C GLY A 356 36.14 -14.62 -15.87
N GLY A 357 37.27 -14.22 -15.29
CA GLY A 357 38.58 -14.88 -15.41
C GLY A 357 38.70 -16.28 -14.78
N ALA A 358 39.94 -16.78 -14.65
CA ALA A 358 40.24 -18.17 -14.28
C ALA A 358 39.50 -18.64 -13.00
N ALA A 359 38.59 -19.60 -13.17
CA ALA A 359 37.73 -20.06 -12.08
C ALA A 359 38.53 -20.83 -10.99
N PRO A 360 38.29 -20.57 -9.69
CA PRO A 360 38.97 -21.25 -8.60
C PRO A 360 38.81 -22.78 -8.64
N ARG A 361 39.79 -23.49 -8.08
CA ARG A 361 39.82 -24.97 -8.06
C ARG A 361 38.65 -25.58 -7.29
N ASN A 362 38.15 -24.91 -6.25
CA ASN A 362 37.02 -25.35 -5.43
C ASN A 362 35.96 -24.24 -5.39
N ARG A 363 34.70 -24.54 -5.76
CA ARG A 363 33.61 -23.56 -5.87
C ARG A 363 32.23 -24.22 -5.94
N ARG A 364 31.19 -23.54 -5.45
CA ARG A 364 29.80 -23.99 -5.51
C ARG A 364 29.22 -23.99 -6.92
N SER A 365 28.15 -24.74 -7.10
CA SER A 365 27.29 -24.69 -8.27
C SER A 365 26.32 -23.51 -8.16
N LEU A 366 26.01 -22.84 -9.28
CA LEU A 366 24.96 -21.82 -9.33
C LEU A 366 23.76 -22.36 -10.10
N LEU A 367 22.56 -22.26 -9.51
CA LEU A 367 21.29 -22.53 -10.17
C LEU A 367 20.63 -21.20 -10.51
N PHE A 368 20.33 -20.99 -11.79
CA PHE A 368 19.53 -19.89 -12.28
C PHE A 368 18.12 -20.41 -12.52
N VAL A 369 17.13 -19.86 -11.83
CA VAL A 369 15.76 -20.36 -11.87
C VAL A 369 14.79 -19.24 -12.21
N ALA A 370 14.09 -19.35 -13.33
CA ALA A 370 12.96 -18.50 -13.63
C ALA A 370 11.67 -19.19 -13.15
N PHE A 371 10.97 -18.60 -12.18
CA PHE A 371 9.77 -19.16 -11.57
C PHE A 371 8.50 -18.74 -12.32
N SER A 372 7.47 -19.59 -12.30
CA SER A 372 6.13 -19.22 -12.77
C SER A 372 5.12 -19.30 -11.62
N ALA A 373 3.91 -18.78 -11.80
CA ALA A 373 2.83 -18.75 -10.81
C ALA A 373 3.17 -17.99 -9.51
N GLU A 374 4.08 -17.01 -9.55
CA GLU A 374 4.36 -16.14 -8.40
C GLU A 374 3.12 -15.29 -8.09
N GLU A 375 2.48 -14.74 -9.13
CA GLU A 375 1.32 -13.85 -9.06
C GLU A 375 0.07 -14.53 -8.45
N LEU A 376 0.07 -15.86 -8.49
CA LEU A 376 -0.98 -16.71 -7.91
C LEU A 376 -0.66 -17.12 -6.45
N GLY A 377 0.48 -16.70 -5.92
CA GLY A 377 0.93 -16.98 -4.55
C GLY A 377 2.14 -17.89 -4.44
N LEU A 378 3.26 -17.54 -5.09
CA LEU A 378 4.56 -18.24 -5.00
C LEU A 378 4.54 -19.71 -5.47
N GLY A 379 3.66 -20.05 -6.42
CA GLY A 379 3.43 -21.43 -6.85
C GLY A 379 4.70 -22.13 -7.38
N GLY A 380 5.50 -21.42 -8.19
CA GLY A 380 6.71 -21.97 -8.78
C GLY A 380 7.86 -22.17 -7.80
N SER A 381 8.16 -21.19 -6.95
CA SER A 381 9.23 -21.34 -5.94
C SER A 381 8.85 -22.33 -4.85
N GLY A 382 7.57 -22.37 -4.44
CA GLY A 382 7.05 -23.39 -3.55
C GLY A 382 7.23 -24.79 -4.13
N TRP A 383 6.77 -25.01 -5.36
CA TRP A 383 6.96 -26.28 -6.06
C TRP A 383 8.43 -26.68 -6.18
N PHE A 384 9.32 -25.72 -6.48
CA PHE A 384 10.75 -25.97 -6.60
C PHE A 384 11.36 -26.49 -5.29
N VAL A 385 11.05 -25.86 -4.16
CA VAL A 385 11.56 -26.24 -2.83
C VAL A 385 11.10 -27.65 -2.44
N GLU A 386 9.88 -28.03 -2.79
CA GLU A 386 9.33 -29.36 -2.53
C GLU A 386 9.87 -30.44 -3.48
N HIS A 387 10.20 -30.05 -4.72
CA HIS A 387 10.57 -30.97 -5.81
C HIS A 387 11.94 -30.65 -6.41
N LEU A 388 12.96 -30.53 -5.55
CA LEU A 388 14.29 -30.10 -5.96
C LEU A 388 14.88 -30.93 -7.12
N PRO A 389 15.35 -30.29 -8.21
CA PRO A 389 15.95 -30.98 -9.35
C PRO A 389 17.37 -31.50 -9.03
N VAL A 390 18.01 -30.95 -8.00
CA VAL A 390 19.37 -31.28 -7.58
C VAL A 390 19.49 -31.26 -6.06
N GLY A 391 20.24 -32.22 -5.53
CA GLY A 391 20.55 -32.29 -4.09
C GLY A 391 19.30 -32.39 -3.21
N ALA A 392 19.47 -32.02 -1.95
CA ALA A 392 18.41 -31.79 -0.98
C ALA A 392 18.42 -30.30 -0.56
N ILE A 393 17.38 -29.86 0.17
CA ILE A 393 17.25 -28.45 0.57
C ILE A 393 18.47 -27.97 1.39
N GLY A 394 19.06 -28.85 2.22
CA GLY A 394 20.27 -28.57 2.98
C GLY A 394 21.53 -28.35 2.13
N ASP A 395 21.53 -28.77 0.86
CA ASP A 395 22.64 -28.53 -0.07
C ASP A 395 22.60 -27.10 -0.66
N ILE A 396 21.47 -26.40 -0.56
CA ILE A 396 21.33 -25.00 -0.99
C ILE A 396 21.95 -24.10 0.08
N ALA A 397 23.02 -23.41 -0.27
CA ALA A 397 23.79 -22.54 0.60
C ALA A 397 23.14 -21.16 0.82
N ALA A 398 22.49 -20.62 -0.22
CA ALA A 398 21.78 -19.35 -0.17
C ALA A 398 20.90 -19.17 -1.41
N MET A 399 19.97 -18.23 -1.35
CA MET A 399 19.14 -17.80 -2.47
C MET A 399 19.22 -16.27 -2.66
N ILE A 400 19.43 -15.82 -3.89
CA ILE A 400 19.34 -14.43 -4.32
C ILE A 400 18.10 -14.28 -5.19
N ASN A 401 17.14 -13.44 -4.80
CA ASN A 401 15.92 -13.17 -5.54
C ASN A 401 15.98 -11.82 -6.25
N LEU A 402 15.48 -11.77 -7.47
CA LEU A 402 15.39 -10.58 -8.31
C LEU A 402 13.94 -10.35 -8.69
N ASP A 403 13.41 -9.21 -8.28
CA ASP A 403 12.05 -8.78 -8.60
C ASP A 403 12.01 -7.25 -8.65
N MET A 404 11.29 -6.67 -9.61
CA MET A 404 11.20 -5.22 -9.83
C MET A 404 12.55 -4.50 -9.68
N VAL A 405 13.52 -4.87 -10.53
CA VAL A 405 14.92 -4.38 -10.47
C VAL A 405 15.28 -3.40 -11.59
N GLY A 406 14.32 -3.03 -12.42
CA GLY A 406 14.47 -2.18 -13.59
C GLY A 406 14.11 -0.71 -13.37
N ARG A 407 13.58 -0.32 -12.21
CA ARG A 407 13.14 1.05 -11.90
C ARG A 407 14.00 1.75 -10.86
N MET A 408 15.30 1.44 -10.85
CA MET A 408 16.27 2.08 -9.95
C MET A 408 16.20 3.62 -10.04
N ASN A 409 15.94 4.25 -8.90
CA ASN A 409 15.90 5.70 -8.74
C ASN A 409 16.93 6.13 -7.68
N GLU A 410 17.54 7.29 -7.85
CA GLU A 410 18.56 7.86 -6.94
C GLU A 410 19.73 6.91 -6.65
N ASP A 411 20.08 6.07 -7.62
CA ASP A 411 21.06 4.99 -7.51
C ASP A 411 20.80 4.02 -6.33
N ARG A 412 19.56 3.96 -5.83
CA ARG A 412 19.19 3.19 -4.63
C ARG A 412 18.73 1.79 -4.99
N LEU A 413 19.31 0.81 -4.30
CA LEU A 413 18.91 -0.60 -4.35
C LEU A 413 18.53 -1.08 -2.95
N GLN A 414 17.33 -1.59 -2.81
CA GLN A 414 16.86 -2.21 -1.57
C GLN A 414 17.21 -3.70 -1.59
N VAL A 415 17.67 -4.21 -0.45
CA VAL A 415 18.00 -5.63 -0.25
C VAL A 415 17.24 -6.13 0.96
N LEU A 416 16.15 -6.86 0.71
CA LEU A 416 15.31 -7.46 1.74
C LEU A 416 15.90 -8.82 2.18
N GLY A 417 15.60 -9.27 3.40
CA GLY A 417 16.05 -10.57 3.91
C GLY A 417 17.50 -10.59 4.41
N ALA A 418 18.18 -9.45 4.47
CA ALA A 418 19.59 -9.37 4.85
C ALA A 418 19.85 -9.82 6.30
N ASP A 419 18.83 -9.92 7.15
CA ASP A 419 18.97 -10.43 8.52
C ASP A 419 19.00 -11.98 8.56
N SER A 420 18.71 -12.66 7.44
CA SER A 420 18.65 -14.13 7.35
C SER A 420 20.00 -14.86 7.48
N SER A 421 21.11 -14.11 7.49
CA SER A 421 22.48 -14.61 7.71
C SER A 421 23.37 -13.49 8.23
N THR A 422 24.30 -13.82 9.13
CA THR A 422 25.33 -12.87 9.60
C THR A 422 26.36 -12.54 8.51
N ALA A 423 26.41 -13.32 7.43
CA ALA A 423 27.36 -13.11 6.34
C ALA A 423 26.96 -11.99 5.37
N TRP A 424 25.68 -11.61 5.30
CA TRP A 424 25.14 -10.77 4.23
C TRP A 424 25.77 -9.38 4.16
N GLY A 425 25.99 -8.71 5.30
CA GLY A 425 26.61 -7.38 5.30
C GLY A 425 27.96 -7.37 4.58
N SER A 426 28.84 -8.31 4.92
CA SER A 426 30.17 -8.42 4.29
C SER A 426 30.12 -8.77 2.80
N LEU A 427 29.14 -9.60 2.39
CA LEU A 427 28.95 -10.01 1.01
C LEU A 427 28.40 -8.87 0.14
N LEU A 428 27.44 -8.11 0.67
CA LEU A 428 26.84 -6.96 0.02
C LEU A 428 27.85 -5.81 -0.10
N ASP A 429 28.62 -5.53 0.94
CA ASP A 429 29.72 -4.54 0.89
C ASP A 429 30.76 -4.88 -0.17
N ALA A 430 31.12 -6.16 -0.28
CA ALA A 430 32.06 -6.62 -1.29
C ALA A 430 31.48 -6.51 -2.71
N ALA A 431 30.21 -6.86 -2.89
CA ALA A 431 29.52 -6.75 -4.17
C ALA A 431 29.32 -5.27 -4.59
N GLY A 432 28.95 -4.39 -3.67
CA GLY A 432 28.78 -2.96 -3.91
C GLY A 432 30.07 -2.26 -4.36
N LYS A 433 31.22 -2.66 -3.81
CA LYS A 433 32.54 -2.15 -4.28
C LYS A 433 32.84 -2.50 -5.74
N ALA A 434 32.29 -3.59 -6.26
CA ALA A 434 32.46 -3.99 -7.66
C ALA A 434 31.57 -3.21 -8.63
N VAL A 435 30.56 -2.48 -8.12
CA VAL A 435 29.60 -1.70 -8.90
C VAL A 435 29.46 -0.30 -8.27
N PRO A 436 30.49 0.57 -8.41
CA PRO A 436 30.48 1.89 -7.79
C PRO A 436 29.33 2.73 -8.31
N GLY A 437 28.67 3.46 -7.40
CA GLY A 437 27.52 4.32 -7.70
C GLY A 437 26.23 3.82 -7.06
N VAL A 438 26.05 2.50 -6.89
CA VAL A 438 24.83 1.94 -6.29
C VAL A 438 24.85 2.06 -4.76
N ARG A 439 23.84 2.70 -4.19
CA ARG A 439 23.57 2.79 -2.75
C ARG A 439 22.70 1.64 -2.32
N ILE A 440 23.25 0.73 -1.50
CA ILE A 440 22.55 -0.45 -1.00
C ILE A 440 21.93 -0.14 0.36
N THR A 441 20.63 -0.30 0.48
CA THR A 441 19.92 -0.32 1.77
C THR A 441 19.50 -1.76 2.05
N ALA A 442 20.10 -2.38 3.05
CA ALA A 442 19.88 -3.80 3.37
C ALA A 442 19.23 -3.98 4.76
N GLY A 443 18.26 -4.87 4.86
CA GLY A 443 17.62 -5.24 6.12
C GLY A 443 16.43 -6.18 5.91
N GLY A 444 15.68 -6.45 6.96
CA GLY A 444 14.43 -7.22 6.89
C GLY A 444 14.64 -8.71 7.16
N ASP A 445 13.59 -9.32 7.71
CA ASP A 445 13.56 -10.76 7.90
C ASP A 445 13.50 -11.49 6.55
N GLY A 446 13.84 -12.77 6.53
CA GLY A 446 13.89 -13.53 5.28
C GLY A 446 12.53 -13.77 4.62
N TYR A 447 11.43 -13.22 5.14
CA TYR A 447 10.11 -13.25 4.50
C TYR A 447 9.81 -11.92 3.81
N GLY A 448 9.24 -12.02 2.62
CA GLY A 448 8.80 -10.87 1.84
C GLY A 448 7.78 -11.25 0.76
N PRO A 449 7.45 -10.31 -0.13
CA PRO A 449 6.33 -10.47 -1.07
C PRO A 449 6.62 -11.39 -2.27
N SER A 450 7.83 -11.97 -2.38
CA SER A 450 8.33 -12.65 -3.59
C SER A 450 8.99 -14.01 -3.26
N ASP A 451 9.54 -14.70 -4.27
CA ASP A 451 9.93 -16.12 -4.24
C ASP A 451 10.94 -16.54 -3.16
N HIS A 452 11.75 -15.61 -2.65
CA HIS A 452 12.70 -15.88 -1.55
C HIS A 452 12.02 -16.42 -0.28
N SER A 453 10.76 -16.06 -0.04
CA SER A 453 9.98 -16.51 1.11
C SER A 453 9.88 -18.04 1.20
N SER A 454 9.71 -18.71 0.06
CA SER A 454 9.64 -20.18 -0.03
C SER A 454 10.93 -20.84 0.44
N PHE A 455 12.08 -20.23 0.14
CA PHE A 455 13.41 -20.73 0.54
C PHE A 455 13.70 -20.45 2.01
N TYR A 456 13.33 -19.27 2.51
CA TYR A 456 13.55 -18.93 3.92
C TYR A 456 12.73 -19.83 4.87
N ALA A 457 11.46 -20.12 4.51
CA ALA A 457 10.62 -21.10 5.21
C ALA A 457 11.20 -22.53 5.19
N ALA A 458 12.09 -22.81 4.23
CA ALA A 458 12.79 -24.07 4.08
C ALA A 458 14.14 -24.12 4.82
N GLY A 459 14.54 -23.05 5.52
CA GLY A 459 15.79 -22.98 6.27
C GLY A 459 17.01 -22.54 5.45
N VAL A 460 16.80 -21.86 4.32
CA VAL A 460 17.86 -21.33 3.46
C VAL A 460 18.01 -19.82 3.70
N PRO A 461 19.23 -19.27 3.89
CA PRO A 461 19.42 -17.82 3.99
C PRO A 461 19.17 -17.16 2.63
N VAL A 462 18.51 -16.01 2.64
CA VAL A 462 18.01 -15.35 1.43
C VAL A 462 18.31 -13.86 1.39
N VAL A 463 18.44 -13.30 0.20
CA VAL A 463 18.31 -11.86 -0.03
C VAL A 463 17.45 -11.61 -1.25
N HIS A 464 16.71 -10.52 -1.23
CA HIS A 464 15.88 -10.09 -2.35
C HIS A 464 16.25 -8.66 -2.77
N LEU A 465 16.72 -8.53 -4.01
CA LEU A 465 17.10 -7.27 -4.63
C LEU A 465 15.87 -6.63 -5.27
N PHE A 466 15.60 -5.37 -4.93
CA PHE A 466 14.38 -4.65 -5.25
C PHE A 466 14.64 -3.15 -5.45
N THR A 467 14.02 -2.51 -6.44
CA THR A 467 14.21 -1.06 -6.69
C THR A 467 13.12 -0.15 -6.12
N GLY A 468 12.06 -0.72 -5.54
CA GLY A 468 10.95 0.04 -4.96
C GLY A 468 9.67 -0.08 -5.78
N ALA A 469 8.52 0.07 -5.11
CA ALA A 469 7.24 0.12 -5.81
C ALA A 469 7.05 1.48 -6.51
N HIS A 470 6.26 1.48 -7.59
CA HIS A 470 5.89 2.68 -8.35
C HIS A 470 4.42 2.61 -8.77
N GLU A 471 3.87 3.71 -9.27
CA GLU A 471 2.43 3.83 -9.56
C GLU A 471 1.93 2.96 -10.72
N GLN A 472 2.82 2.56 -11.64
CA GLN A 472 2.54 1.64 -12.75
C GLN A 472 2.59 0.15 -12.34
N TYR A 473 2.93 -0.16 -11.09
CA TYR A 473 2.96 -1.54 -10.60
C TYR A 473 1.57 -2.20 -10.79
N HIS A 474 1.53 -3.41 -11.35
CA HIS A 474 0.28 -4.14 -11.65
C HIS A 474 -0.70 -3.37 -12.56
N THR A 475 -0.22 -2.46 -13.40
CA THR A 475 -1.04 -1.77 -14.41
C THR A 475 -0.58 -2.08 -15.84
N PRO A 476 -1.43 -1.84 -16.86
CA PRO A 476 -1.02 -1.97 -18.27
C PRO A 476 0.17 -1.09 -18.66
N GLU A 477 0.40 0.01 -17.93
CA GLU A 477 1.48 0.95 -18.20
C GLU A 477 2.87 0.49 -17.71
N ASP A 478 3.01 -0.66 -17.03
CA ASP A 478 4.31 -1.24 -16.72
C ASP A 478 5.00 -1.81 -17.97
N ASP A 479 5.63 -0.92 -18.73
CA ASP A 479 6.23 -1.16 -20.04
C ASP A 479 7.74 -0.86 -20.09
N ALA A 480 8.46 -1.52 -20.99
CA ALA A 480 9.91 -1.48 -21.15
C ALA A 480 10.45 -0.05 -21.35
N ALA A 481 9.65 0.84 -21.93
CA ALA A 481 10.00 2.26 -22.13
C ALA A 481 10.26 3.01 -20.81
N LEU A 482 9.72 2.52 -19.68
CA LEU A 482 9.89 3.12 -18.36
C LEU A 482 11.14 2.63 -17.63
N LEU A 483 11.84 1.62 -18.14
CA LEU A 483 12.95 1.01 -17.41
C LEU A 483 14.21 1.88 -17.41
N ASN A 484 14.86 1.95 -16.25
CA ASN A 484 16.22 2.43 -16.09
C ASN A 484 17.21 1.30 -16.42
N LEU A 485 17.61 1.21 -17.69
CA LEU A 485 18.47 0.13 -18.19
C LEU A 485 19.87 0.16 -17.57
N ALA A 486 20.43 1.34 -17.30
CA ALA A 486 21.73 1.47 -16.64
C ALA A 486 21.66 0.96 -15.18
N GLY A 487 20.58 1.29 -14.47
CA GLY A 487 20.27 0.76 -13.14
C GLY A 487 20.10 -0.76 -13.15
N GLY A 488 19.29 -1.31 -14.06
CA GLY A 488 19.12 -2.75 -14.22
C GLY A 488 20.43 -3.49 -14.54
N ALA A 489 21.27 -2.89 -15.39
CA ALA A 489 22.61 -3.40 -15.68
C ALA A 489 23.53 -3.37 -14.45
N ALA A 490 23.40 -2.37 -13.58
CA ALA A 490 24.11 -2.31 -12.31
C ALA A 490 23.66 -3.43 -11.35
N VAL A 491 22.35 -3.69 -11.26
CA VAL A 491 21.82 -4.82 -10.48
C VAL A 491 22.32 -6.16 -11.01
N ALA A 492 22.36 -6.36 -12.33
CA ALA A 492 22.89 -7.59 -12.93
C ALA A 492 24.37 -7.81 -12.57
N ARG A 493 25.20 -6.76 -12.60
CA ARG A 493 26.61 -6.83 -12.17
C ARG A 493 26.75 -7.10 -10.68
N LEU A 494 25.93 -6.47 -9.85
CA LEU A 494 25.94 -6.66 -8.40
C LEU A 494 25.51 -8.08 -8.03
N THR A 495 24.49 -8.60 -8.69
CA THR A 495 24.03 -10.00 -8.58
C THR A 495 25.15 -10.97 -8.94
N ALA A 496 25.84 -10.73 -10.06
CA ALA A 496 26.98 -11.54 -10.47
C ALA A 496 28.09 -11.52 -9.41
N ALA A 497 28.45 -10.34 -8.88
CA ALA A 497 29.47 -10.21 -7.84
C ALA A 497 29.07 -10.94 -6.54
N LEU A 498 27.82 -10.80 -6.12
CA LEU A 498 27.28 -11.46 -4.92
C LEU A 498 27.25 -12.98 -5.08
N ALA A 499 26.73 -13.49 -6.20
CA ALA A 499 26.72 -14.91 -6.52
C ALA A 499 28.13 -15.49 -6.57
N ASP A 500 29.10 -14.77 -7.15
CA ASP A 500 30.50 -15.18 -7.22
C ASP A 500 31.20 -15.17 -5.84
N GLY A 501 30.82 -14.23 -4.97
CA GLY A 501 31.21 -14.20 -3.56
C GLY A 501 30.73 -15.45 -2.82
N LEU A 502 29.43 -15.75 -2.86
CA LEU A 502 28.83 -16.97 -2.30
C LEU A 502 29.41 -18.25 -2.90
N ARG A 503 29.77 -18.21 -4.19
CA ARG A 503 30.33 -19.36 -4.91
C ARG A 503 31.70 -19.78 -4.37
N ARG A 504 32.48 -18.84 -3.84
CA ARG A 504 33.87 -19.04 -3.40
C ARG A 504 34.09 -18.95 -1.90
N GLY A 505 33.24 -18.18 -1.22
CA GLY A 505 33.36 -17.87 0.20
C GLY A 505 32.92 -19.01 1.12
N PRO A 506 32.96 -18.79 2.44
CA PRO A 506 32.36 -19.71 3.40
C PRO A 506 30.85 -19.86 3.15
N ARG A 507 30.27 -20.95 3.66
CA ARG A 507 28.81 -21.15 3.62
C ARG A 507 28.15 -20.13 4.56
N PRO A 508 27.15 -19.34 4.11
CA PRO A 508 26.38 -18.49 5.00
C PRO A 508 25.65 -19.32 6.07
N ASP A 509 25.55 -18.79 7.27
CA ASP A 509 24.69 -19.33 8.32
C ASP A 509 23.22 -19.01 8.04
N TYR A 510 22.32 -19.84 8.55
CA TYR A 510 20.89 -19.53 8.56
C TYR A 510 20.52 -18.92 9.91
N VAL A 511 20.00 -17.70 9.89
CA VAL A 511 19.49 -17.00 11.06
C VAL A 511 17.98 -16.92 10.98
N ARG A 512 17.31 -17.56 11.94
CA ARG A 512 15.87 -17.37 12.16
C ARG A 512 15.67 -16.09 12.97
N THR A 513 15.30 -15.03 12.28
CA THR A 513 15.18 -13.68 12.85
C THR A 513 13.81 -13.50 13.48
N SER A 514 13.74 -12.72 14.56
CA SER A 514 12.48 -12.16 15.03
C SER A 514 11.88 -11.31 13.92
N ALA A 515 10.55 -11.26 13.80
CA ALA A 515 9.88 -10.48 12.77
C ALA A 515 10.42 -9.04 12.72
N ALA A 516 11.05 -8.67 11.60
CA ALA A 516 11.60 -7.34 11.40
C ALA A 516 10.50 -6.35 10.99
N ALA A 517 10.81 -5.06 11.03
CA ALA A 517 9.99 -4.03 10.39
C ALA A 517 9.79 -4.38 8.89
N PRO A 518 8.62 -4.12 8.28
CA PRO A 518 8.39 -4.38 6.89
C PRO A 518 9.19 -3.35 6.10
N THR A 519 9.94 -3.83 5.13
CA THR A 519 10.54 -3.00 4.10
C THR A 519 9.47 -2.64 3.05
N ALA A 520 9.63 -1.50 2.39
CA ALA A 520 8.72 -1.07 1.34
C ALA A 520 8.52 -2.20 0.30
N GLY A 521 7.28 -2.65 0.12
CA GLY A 521 6.93 -3.82 -0.70
C GLY A 521 6.02 -4.84 0.00
N ASP A 522 5.95 -4.83 1.34
CA ASP A 522 5.10 -5.75 2.11
C ASP A 522 3.63 -5.26 2.17
N SER A 523 2.95 -5.23 1.03
CA SER A 523 1.61 -4.64 0.86
C SER A 523 0.44 -5.53 1.34
N ARG A 524 0.71 -6.76 1.81
CA ARG A 524 -0.36 -7.75 2.09
C ARG A 524 -0.87 -7.76 3.55
N GLY A 525 -0.78 -6.63 4.25
CA GLY A 525 -1.01 -6.59 5.70
C GLY A 525 -1.96 -5.54 6.22
N TYR A 526 -3.27 -5.75 6.11
CA TYR A 526 -4.25 -5.00 6.90
C TYR A 526 -4.76 -5.87 8.06
N GLY A 527 -4.77 -5.33 9.28
CA GLY A 527 -5.34 -5.96 10.48
C GLY A 527 -4.32 -6.39 11.54
N ALA A 528 -4.80 -7.13 12.54
CA ALA A 528 -3.97 -7.62 13.64
C ALA A 528 -2.91 -8.63 13.16
N TYR A 529 -1.70 -8.55 13.74
CA TYR A 529 -0.60 -9.43 13.42
C TYR A 529 -0.70 -10.74 14.20
N PHE A 530 -0.63 -11.86 13.48
CA PHE A 530 -0.59 -13.20 14.05
C PHE A 530 0.79 -13.86 13.89
N GLY A 531 1.46 -13.62 12.75
CA GLY A 531 2.79 -14.16 12.45
C GLY A 531 2.82 -15.63 12.00
N SER A 532 1.70 -16.14 11.48
CA SER A 532 1.65 -17.38 10.70
C SER A 532 2.31 -17.20 9.33
N VAL A 533 3.01 -18.22 8.84
CA VAL A 533 3.50 -18.30 7.44
C VAL A 533 2.72 -19.41 6.73
N PRO A 534 1.70 -19.08 5.91
CA PRO A 534 0.92 -20.08 5.18
C PRO A 534 1.75 -20.87 4.18
N ASP A 535 1.44 -22.14 4.03
CA ASP A 535 1.94 -23.01 2.97
C ASP A 535 1.03 -22.90 1.74
N TYR A 536 1.39 -22.02 0.80
CA TYR A 536 0.60 -21.73 -0.39
C TYR A 536 0.51 -22.92 -1.37
N THR A 537 1.47 -23.85 -1.34
CA THR A 537 1.45 -25.05 -2.19
C THR A 537 0.42 -26.07 -1.73
N ALA A 538 0.23 -26.19 -0.42
CA ALA A 538 -0.79 -27.06 0.19
C ALA A 538 -2.21 -26.49 0.06
N MET A 539 -2.36 -25.19 -0.25
CA MET A 539 -3.64 -24.50 -0.31
C MET A 539 -4.47 -24.79 -1.58
N GLU A 540 -3.85 -25.29 -2.66
CA GLU A 540 -4.60 -25.81 -3.82
C GLU A 540 -5.23 -27.18 -3.54
N ALA A 541 -4.71 -27.92 -2.56
CA ALA A 541 -5.06 -29.33 -2.31
C ALA A 541 -5.95 -29.56 -1.08
N THR A 542 -6.12 -28.56 -0.20
CA THR A 542 -6.80 -28.74 1.09
C THR A 542 -8.06 -27.88 1.21
N THR A 543 -9.22 -28.53 1.16
CA THR A 543 -10.43 -28.02 1.80
C THR A 543 -10.35 -28.40 3.28
N GLY A 544 -10.47 -27.42 4.19
CA GLY A 544 -10.60 -27.68 5.64
C GLY A 544 -9.37 -27.34 6.50
N GLY A 545 -8.61 -26.29 6.13
CA GLY A 545 -7.63 -25.65 7.02
C GLY A 545 -6.51 -24.88 6.31
N VAL A 546 -5.74 -24.09 7.07
CA VAL A 546 -4.53 -23.40 6.59
C VAL A 546 -3.29 -24.09 7.16
N ARG A 547 -2.55 -24.81 6.33
CA ARG A 547 -1.27 -25.41 6.71
C ARG A 547 -0.19 -24.33 6.83
N LEU A 548 0.65 -24.44 7.85
CA LEU A 548 1.75 -23.50 8.09
C LEU A 548 3.07 -24.04 7.55
N ALA A 549 3.68 -23.31 6.61
CA ALA A 549 5.04 -23.56 6.13
C ALA A 549 6.08 -23.24 7.22
N ASP A 550 5.78 -22.25 8.06
CA ASP A 550 6.52 -21.89 9.27
C ASP A 550 5.66 -20.96 10.16
N VAL A 551 6.23 -20.55 11.29
CA VAL A 551 5.70 -19.50 12.17
C VAL A 551 6.82 -18.49 12.43
N ARG A 552 6.54 -17.20 12.30
CA ARG A 552 7.57 -16.17 12.52
C ARG A 552 8.04 -16.19 13.97
N ARG A 553 9.34 -16.02 14.19
CA ARG A 553 9.93 -16.00 15.53
C ARG A 553 9.45 -14.78 16.32
N ASP A 554 9.21 -14.97 17.61
CA ASP A 554 8.70 -13.97 18.55
C ASP A 554 7.34 -13.39 18.12
N SER A 555 6.59 -14.13 17.29
CA SER A 555 5.23 -13.75 16.90
C SER A 555 4.18 -14.20 17.91
N PRO A 556 2.97 -13.62 17.87
CA PRO A 556 1.81 -14.15 18.60
C PRO A 556 1.56 -15.64 18.40
N ALA A 557 1.66 -16.13 17.15
CA ALA A 557 1.46 -17.52 16.82
C ALA A 557 2.52 -18.42 17.48
N GLU A 558 3.80 -18.04 17.43
CA GLU A 558 4.86 -18.84 18.08
C GLU A 558 4.71 -18.85 19.60
N ARG A 559 4.41 -17.68 20.21
CA ARG A 559 4.14 -17.58 21.65
C ARG A 559 2.94 -18.41 22.11
N ALA A 560 1.93 -18.55 21.24
CA ALA A 560 0.77 -19.41 21.47
C ALA A 560 1.09 -20.91 21.32
N GLY A 561 2.29 -21.27 20.84
CA GLY A 561 2.76 -22.64 20.69
C GLY A 561 2.50 -23.26 19.31
N LEU A 562 2.14 -22.45 18.29
CA LEU A 562 2.03 -22.92 16.91
C LEU A 562 3.41 -23.25 16.33
N GLN A 563 3.44 -24.22 15.43
CA GLN A 563 4.66 -24.78 14.85
C GLN A 563 4.49 -25.01 13.34
N LYS A 564 5.63 -25.14 12.63
CA LYS A 564 5.66 -25.59 11.23
C LYS A 564 4.89 -26.91 11.09
N GLY A 565 4.04 -26.99 10.07
CA GLY A 565 3.23 -28.17 9.76
C GLY A 565 1.86 -28.20 10.44
N ASP A 566 1.59 -27.33 11.41
CA ASP A 566 0.24 -27.17 11.96
C ASP A 566 -0.76 -26.78 10.87
N VAL A 567 -2.00 -27.27 10.99
CA VAL A 567 -3.12 -26.85 10.13
C VAL A 567 -4.14 -26.10 10.98
N ILE A 568 -4.29 -24.81 10.76
CA ILE A 568 -5.30 -23.99 11.44
C ILE A 568 -6.67 -24.34 10.89
N VAL A 569 -7.60 -24.77 11.75
CA VAL A 569 -8.95 -25.20 11.38
C VAL A 569 -10.05 -24.34 12.02
N GLY A 570 -9.71 -23.47 12.98
CA GLY A 570 -10.63 -22.50 13.55
C GLY A 570 -9.92 -21.35 14.25
N MET A 571 -10.50 -20.15 14.23
CA MET A 571 -9.97 -18.96 14.90
C MET A 571 -11.11 -18.06 15.39
N ALA A 572 -11.04 -17.61 16.65
CA ALA A 572 -12.03 -16.72 17.27
C ALA A 572 -13.50 -17.17 17.10
N GLY A 573 -13.74 -18.49 17.11
CA GLY A 573 -15.06 -19.08 16.91
C GLY A 573 -15.51 -19.18 15.45
N VAL A 574 -14.71 -18.71 14.49
CA VAL A 574 -14.94 -18.87 13.05
C VAL A 574 -14.22 -20.12 12.55
N THR A 575 -14.90 -20.91 11.72
CA THR A 575 -14.28 -22.06 11.03
C THR A 575 -13.27 -21.58 9.99
N VAL A 576 -12.05 -22.11 10.02
CA VAL A 576 -11.00 -21.75 9.05
C VAL A 576 -10.83 -22.89 8.05
N ASN A 577 -11.39 -22.73 6.85
CA ASN A 577 -11.25 -23.69 5.76
C ASN A 577 -10.08 -23.34 4.84
N ASN A 578 -9.71 -22.06 4.75
CA ASN A 578 -8.64 -21.54 3.89
C ASN A 578 -8.09 -20.20 4.42
N LEU A 579 -7.10 -19.63 3.72
CA LEU A 579 -6.40 -18.40 4.14
C LEU A 579 -7.30 -17.18 4.25
N TYR A 580 -8.43 -17.15 3.54
CA TYR A 580 -9.36 -16.03 3.61
C TYR A 580 -10.20 -16.04 4.85
N ASP A 581 -10.61 -17.22 5.32
CA ASP A 581 -11.28 -17.32 6.61
C ASP A 581 -10.34 -16.82 7.71
N MET A 582 -9.06 -17.22 7.64
CA MET A 582 -8.03 -16.72 8.54
C MET A 582 -7.86 -15.19 8.44
N THR A 583 -7.76 -14.66 7.21
CA THR A 583 -7.59 -13.21 6.98
C THR A 583 -8.81 -12.42 7.41
N PHE A 584 -10.02 -12.93 7.17
CA PHE A 584 -11.28 -12.39 7.64
C PHE A 584 -11.25 -12.26 9.17
N VAL A 585 -10.89 -13.32 9.88
CA VAL A 585 -10.78 -13.29 11.34
C VAL A 585 -9.75 -12.25 11.79
N LEU A 586 -8.57 -12.19 11.17
CA LEU A 586 -7.54 -11.21 11.55
C LEU A 586 -7.94 -9.75 11.27
N ARG A 587 -8.80 -9.50 10.28
CA ARG A 587 -9.36 -8.17 9.98
C ARG A 587 -10.48 -7.76 10.94
N GLU A 588 -11.17 -8.73 11.54
CA GLU A 588 -12.22 -8.52 12.54
C GLU A 588 -11.67 -8.29 13.96
N HIS A 589 -10.36 -8.42 14.17
CA HIS A 589 -9.72 -8.26 15.47
C HIS A 589 -8.67 -7.14 15.46
N ARG A 590 -8.42 -6.59 16.65
CA ARG A 590 -7.45 -5.53 16.89
C ARG A 590 -6.15 -6.12 17.47
N PRO A 591 -4.99 -5.46 17.25
CA PRO A 591 -3.80 -5.72 18.06
C PRO A 591 -4.13 -5.69 19.56
N GLY A 592 -3.66 -6.68 20.31
CA GLY A 592 -3.96 -6.87 21.74
C GLY A 592 -5.11 -7.84 22.03
N ASP A 593 -5.97 -8.12 21.05
CA ASP A 593 -7.04 -9.10 21.23
C ASP A 593 -6.47 -10.49 21.45
N THR A 594 -7.03 -11.21 22.43
CA THR A 594 -6.69 -12.62 22.67
C THR A 594 -7.76 -13.51 22.08
N ILE A 595 -7.39 -14.29 21.06
CA ILE A 595 -8.29 -15.20 20.36
C ILE A 595 -7.94 -16.66 20.63
N GLU A 596 -8.94 -17.52 20.57
CA GLU A 596 -8.72 -18.97 20.49
C GLU A 596 -8.33 -19.35 19.05
N VAL A 597 -7.36 -20.24 18.91
CA VAL A 597 -6.92 -20.83 17.66
C VAL A 597 -6.98 -22.34 17.79
N VAL A 598 -7.71 -23.00 16.90
CA VAL A 598 -7.82 -24.46 16.83
C VAL A 598 -6.92 -24.95 15.71
N VAL A 599 -5.96 -25.82 16.04
CA VAL A 599 -5.03 -26.41 15.08
C VAL A 599 -5.10 -27.93 15.08
N ARG A 600 -4.89 -28.54 13.92
CA ARG A 600 -4.67 -29.98 13.76
C ARG A 600 -3.17 -30.24 13.66
N ARG A 601 -2.63 -31.01 14.61
CA ARG A 601 -1.23 -31.44 14.67
C ARG A 601 -1.20 -32.95 14.83
N ASP A 602 -0.50 -33.64 13.91
CA ASP A 602 -0.37 -35.10 13.92
C ASP A 602 -1.71 -35.86 14.06
N GLY A 603 -2.77 -35.32 13.45
CA GLY A 603 -4.12 -35.89 13.49
C GLY A 603 -4.94 -35.56 14.74
N SER A 604 -4.39 -34.85 15.73
CA SER A 604 -5.10 -34.40 16.94
C SER A 604 -5.46 -32.92 16.87
N GLU A 605 -6.60 -32.52 17.43
CA GLU A 605 -6.99 -31.11 17.56
C GLU A 605 -6.48 -30.51 18.87
N LEU A 606 -5.85 -29.34 18.76
CA LEU A 606 -5.33 -28.56 19.88
C LEU A 606 -5.97 -27.17 19.88
N ARG A 607 -6.37 -26.69 21.07
CA ARG A 607 -6.89 -25.33 21.27
C ARG A 607 -5.82 -24.49 21.94
N LEU A 608 -5.38 -23.46 21.24
CA LEU A 608 -4.33 -22.53 21.66
C LEU A 608 -4.96 -21.16 21.88
N ARG A 609 -4.32 -20.32 22.71
CA ARG A 609 -4.72 -18.92 22.88
C ARG A 609 -3.60 -18.02 22.41
N ALA A 610 -3.91 -17.13 21.47
CA ALA A 610 -2.96 -16.20 20.91
C ALA A 610 -3.41 -14.76 21.13
N THR A 611 -2.54 -13.96 21.74
CA THR A 611 -2.73 -12.52 21.86
C THR A 611 -2.12 -11.87 20.62
N LEU A 612 -2.98 -11.40 19.72
CA LEU A 612 -2.60 -10.75 18.49
C LEU A 612 -1.77 -9.50 18.79
N ALA A 613 -0.83 -9.18 17.92
CA ALA A 613 0.03 -8.01 18.10
C ALA A 613 -0.18 -7.02 16.95
N GLN A 614 0.53 -5.90 16.99
CA GLN A 614 0.69 -5.03 15.84
C GLN A 614 1.85 -5.58 15.00
N ARG A 615 1.81 -5.43 13.66
CA ARG A 615 2.95 -5.82 12.82
C ARG A 615 4.16 -4.95 13.20
N PRO A 616 5.33 -5.53 13.53
CA PRO A 616 6.54 -4.73 13.76
C PRO A 616 6.80 -3.88 12.52
N GLY A 617 7.07 -2.58 12.69
CA GLY A 617 7.46 -1.59 11.66
C GLY A 617 6.40 -1.13 10.65
N GLN A 618 5.13 -1.55 10.76
CA GLN A 618 4.07 -0.68 10.27
C GLN A 618 4.02 0.53 11.21
N ALA A 619 4.26 1.73 10.68
CA ALA A 619 3.80 2.94 11.34
C ALA A 619 2.32 2.73 11.68
N ALA A 620 1.94 3.06 12.92
CA ALA A 620 0.54 3.02 13.29
C ALA A 620 -0.25 3.78 12.24
N GLN A 621 -1.16 3.11 11.53
CA GLN A 621 -2.37 3.80 11.12
C GLN A 621 -2.92 4.36 12.43
N PRO A 622 -3.15 5.68 12.55
CA PRO A 622 -3.81 6.20 13.73
C PRO A 622 -5.08 5.36 13.90
N PRO A 623 -5.41 4.95 15.13
CA PRO A 623 -6.62 4.17 15.37
C PRO A 623 -7.77 4.87 14.65
N ALA A 624 -8.68 4.12 14.02
CA ALA A 624 -10.04 4.65 13.89
C ALA A 624 -10.46 4.97 15.32
N PRO A 625 -10.65 6.25 15.69
CA PRO A 625 -10.84 6.59 17.08
C PRO A 625 -12.14 5.94 17.54
N ASP A 626 -12.07 5.16 18.62
CA ASP A 626 -13.15 5.25 19.58
C ASP A 626 -13.27 6.76 19.88
N ALA A 627 -14.43 7.37 19.59
CA ALA A 627 -14.65 8.82 19.53
C ALA A 627 -13.92 9.60 20.63
N TRP A 628 -12.65 9.97 20.37
CA TRP A 628 -11.88 10.78 21.29
C TRP A 628 -12.25 12.23 21.02
N THR A 629 -12.60 12.93 22.09
CA THR A 629 -13.01 14.33 22.05
C THR A 629 -12.12 15.11 23.01
N PRO A 630 -11.51 16.23 22.57
CA PRO A 630 -10.73 17.10 23.44
C PRO A 630 -11.53 17.50 24.68
N ARG A 631 -10.96 17.27 25.87
CA ARG A 631 -11.54 17.69 27.15
C ARG A 631 -11.01 19.03 27.61
N ALA A 632 -9.83 19.42 27.14
CA ALA A 632 -9.22 20.72 27.40
C ALA A 632 -10.07 21.89 26.89
N GLY A 633 -9.88 23.04 27.51
CA GLY A 633 -10.56 24.28 27.15
C GLY A 633 -12.02 24.37 27.59
N GLN A 634 -12.61 25.54 27.35
CA GLN A 634 -13.99 25.87 27.65
C GLN A 634 -14.85 25.76 26.39
N ALA A 635 -15.95 24.99 26.43
CA ALA A 635 -16.93 24.98 25.35
C ALA A 635 -17.57 26.37 25.20
N VAL A 636 -17.60 26.89 23.98
CA VAL A 636 -18.08 28.24 23.64
C VAL A 636 -18.95 28.23 22.38
N PRO A 637 -20.02 27.41 22.34
CA PRO A 637 -20.89 27.31 21.16
C PRO A 637 -21.55 28.65 20.79
N GLU A 638 -21.69 29.58 21.73
CA GLU A 638 -22.21 30.92 21.52
C GLU A 638 -21.32 31.81 20.64
N LEU A 639 -20.05 31.44 20.44
CA LEU A 639 -19.12 32.17 19.58
C LEU A 639 -19.11 31.69 18.13
N LEU A 640 -19.73 30.54 17.84
CA LEU A 640 -19.87 29.99 16.51
C LEU A 640 -20.93 30.77 15.71
N ARG A 641 -20.63 31.15 14.46
CA ARG A 641 -21.59 31.87 13.60
C ARG A 641 -22.43 30.90 12.76
N ALA A 642 -23.64 31.33 12.43
CA ALA A 642 -24.59 30.48 11.70
C ALA A 642 -24.13 30.12 10.28
N ASP A 643 -23.23 30.91 9.68
CA ASP A 643 -22.64 30.65 8.37
C ASP A 643 -21.36 29.79 8.43
N GLU A 644 -20.80 29.51 9.62
CA GLU A 644 -19.59 28.69 9.83
C GLU A 644 -19.93 27.19 9.84
N ARG A 645 -20.40 26.67 8.70
CA ARG A 645 -21.02 25.33 8.59
C ARG A 645 -20.06 24.16 8.83
N HIS A 646 -18.76 24.40 8.68
CA HIS A 646 -17.74 23.37 8.83
C HIS A 646 -17.22 23.21 10.26
N LEU A 647 -17.67 24.05 11.20
CA LEU A 647 -17.21 24.03 12.58
C LEU A 647 -18.35 23.62 13.52
N ALA A 648 -18.10 22.63 14.36
CA ALA A 648 -18.99 22.22 15.45
C ALA A 648 -18.20 22.05 16.75
N ASP A 649 -18.91 21.96 17.87
CA ASP A 649 -18.32 21.66 19.19
C ASP A 649 -17.12 22.57 19.56
N LEU A 650 -17.24 23.86 19.26
CA LEU A 650 -16.18 24.86 19.42
C LEU A 650 -15.75 25.00 20.89
N ARG A 651 -14.45 24.91 21.16
CA ARG A 651 -13.84 25.08 22.48
C ARG A 651 -12.70 26.08 22.42
N ARG A 652 -12.61 26.98 23.40
CA ARG A 652 -11.49 27.90 23.62
C ARG A 652 -10.45 27.24 24.52
N LEU A 653 -9.23 27.07 24.03
CA LEU A 653 -8.14 26.34 24.69
C LEU A 653 -7.24 27.24 25.54
N THR A 654 -7.01 28.48 25.14
CA THR A 654 -6.17 29.45 25.87
C THR A 654 -6.97 30.67 26.32
N PHE A 655 -6.41 31.39 27.29
CA PHE A 655 -7.04 32.57 27.88
C PHE A 655 -5.99 33.69 28.04
N GLY A 656 -5.97 34.61 27.09
CA GLY A 656 -5.19 35.85 27.13
C GLY A 656 -3.74 35.71 26.64
N GLY A 657 -3.14 36.86 26.31
CA GLY A 657 -1.86 36.93 25.62
C GLY A 657 -2.02 36.72 24.12
N ASP A 658 -0.91 36.52 23.43
CA ASP A 658 -0.90 36.26 21.99
C ASP A 658 -0.44 34.82 21.75
N ASN A 659 -1.36 33.97 21.27
CA ASN A 659 -1.15 32.55 21.01
C ASN A 659 -1.34 32.28 19.51
N ALA A 660 -0.43 31.54 18.89
CA ALA A 660 -0.47 31.26 17.46
C ALA A 660 0.20 29.90 17.16
N GLU A 661 0.05 29.45 15.90
CA GLU A 661 0.81 28.33 15.35
C GLU A 661 0.71 27.06 16.21
N ALA A 662 -0.53 26.59 16.42
CA ALA A 662 -0.79 25.40 17.22
C ALA A 662 -0.75 24.14 16.33
N TYR A 663 0.18 23.23 16.62
CA TYR A 663 0.42 22.04 15.81
C TYR A 663 0.20 20.76 16.63
N TRP A 664 -0.48 19.79 16.02
CA TRP A 664 -0.84 18.53 16.65
C TRP A 664 0.35 17.60 16.80
N SER A 665 0.39 16.88 17.93
CA SER A 665 1.23 15.69 18.08
C SER A 665 0.73 14.56 17.18
N PRO A 666 1.59 13.58 16.80
CA PRO A 666 1.21 12.48 15.93
C PRO A 666 0.03 11.63 16.43
N ASP A 667 -0.15 11.55 17.76
CA ASP A 667 -1.28 10.85 18.40
C ASP A 667 -2.56 11.68 18.50
N GLY A 668 -2.53 12.96 18.10
CA GLY A 668 -3.65 13.88 18.17
C GLY A 668 -4.01 14.33 19.59
N ARG A 669 -3.20 14.06 20.62
CA ARG A 669 -3.58 14.33 22.03
C ARG A 669 -2.96 15.59 22.62
N ARG A 670 -1.98 16.20 21.94
CA ARG A 670 -1.26 17.39 22.41
C ARG A 670 -1.12 18.42 21.30
N LEU A 671 -0.96 19.68 21.69
CA LEU A 671 -0.64 20.78 20.79
C LEU A 671 0.65 21.44 21.26
N ILE A 672 1.62 21.63 20.37
CA ILE A 672 2.71 22.60 20.57
C ILE A 672 2.24 23.92 19.98
N PHE A 673 2.51 25.03 20.67
CA PHE A 673 2.12 26.35 20.20
C PHE A 673 3.03 27.44 20.73
N GLN A 674 3.08 28.54 19.99
CA GLN A 674 3.79 29.74 20.38
C GLN A 674 2.90 30.63 21.25
N ARG A 675 3.48 31.20 22.31
CA ARG A 675 2.79 32.14 23.18
C ARG A 675 3.67 33.30 23.64
N THR A 676 3.14 34.51 23.51
CA THR A 676 3.55 35.68 24.30
C THR A 676 2.61 35.82 25.51
N PRO A 677 3.12 35.81 26.76
CA PRO A 677 2.30 35.94 27.96
C PRO A 677 1.55 37.30 28.06
N PRO A 678 0.44 37.35 28.81
CA PRO A 678 -0.22 38.61 29.15
C PRO A 678 0.77 39.58 29.84
N GLY A 679 0.87 40.80 29.30
CA GLY A 679 1.85 41.80 29.76
C GLY A 679 3.12 41.91 28.90
N GLY A 680 3.26 41.05 27.89
CA GLY A 680 4.36 41.08 26.92
C GLY A 680 5.51 40.14 27.29
N GLY A 681 6.67 40.36 26.67
CA GLY A 681 7.83 39.47 26.76
C GLY A 681 8.17 38.85 25.41
N CYS A 682 8.96 37.78 25.45
CA CYS A 682 9.29 36.96 24.29
C CYS A 682 8.22 35.91 24.02
N ASP A 683 8.07 35.59 22.75
CA ASP A 683 7.42 34.36 22.34
C ASP A 683 8.21 33.15 22.83
N ALA A 684 7.51 32.21 23.46
CA ALA A 684 8.03 30.94 23.93
C ALA A 684 7.17 29.77 23.43
N GLN A 685 7.73 28.56 23.36
CA GLN A 685 7.01 27.36 22.96
C GLN A 685 6.39 26.66 24.17
N TYR A 686 5.12 26.30 24.05
CA TYR A 686 4.36 25.57 25.06
C TYR A 686 3.76 24.31 24.46
N VAL A 687 3.58 23.27 25.28
CA VAL A 687 2.79 22.09 24.94
C VAL A 687 1.53 22.06 25.82
N LEU A 688 0.36 22.00 25.17
CA LEU A 688 -0.95 21.80 25.77
C LEU A 688 -1.36 20.33 25.63
N ASP A 689 -1.73 19.69 26.73
CA ASP A 689 -2.35 18.37 26.76
C ASP A 689 -3.89 18.51 26.62
N LEU A 690 -4.49 17.86 25.62
CA LEU A 690 -5.90 18.04 25.28
C LEU A 690 -6.86 17.19 26.13
N ASP A 691 -6.35 16.25 26.92
CA ASP A 691 -7.13 15.45 27.86
C ASP A 691 -7.28 16.16 29.21
N SER A 692 -6.22 16.83 29.67
CA SER A 692 -6.14 17.46 30.99
C SER A 692 -6.23 18.99 30.96
N GLY A 693 -5.90 19.61 29.83
CA GLY A 693 -5.71 21.07 29.71
C GLY A 693 -4.39 21.57 30.30
N ALA A 694 -3.50 20.68 30.75
CA ALA A 694 -2.21 21.08 31.31
C ALA A 694 -1.34 21.73 30.22
N THR A 695 -0.80 22.91 30.50
CA THR A 695 0.08 23.66 29.59
C THR A 695 1.48 23.76 30.19
N THR A 696 2.50 23.33 29.45
CA THR A 696 3.89 23.27 29.91
C THR A 696 4.79 24.11 29.02
N LEU A 697 5.62 24.98 29.60
CA LEU A 697 6.69 25.67 28.88
C LEU A 697 7.74 24.64 28.45
N VAL A 698 8.01 24.53 27.15
CA VAL A 698 8.97 23.56 26.61
C VAL A 698 10.24 24.21 26.06
N SER A 699 10.21 25.48 25.68
CA SER A 699 11.46 26.23 25.46
C SER A 699 12.11 26.63 26.80
N SER A 700 13.35 27.12 26.76
CA SER A 700 14.10 27.56 27.95
C SER A 700 13.52 28.81 28.63
N GLY A 701 12.64 29.55 27.95
CA GLY A 701 12.19 30.88 28.32
C GLY A 701 13.22 31.99 28.03
N ALA A 702 14.35 31.67 27.41
CA ALA A 702 15.36 32.62 26.96
C ALA A 702 15.33 32.78 25.43
N GLY A 703 15.71 33.97 24.96
CA GLY A 703 15.57 34.34 23.56
C GLY A 703 14.10 34.35 23.11
N ARG A 704 13.90 34.60 21.82
CA ARG A 704 12.58 34.45 21.19
C ARG A 704 12.49 33.10 20.50
N THR A 705 11.30 32.50 20.46
CA THR A 705 11.06 31.26 19.70
C THR A 705 9.89 31.39 18.74
N THR A 706 9.90 30.62 17.64
CA THR A 706 8.79 30.56 16.68
C THR A 706 8.62 29.16 16.08
N CYS A 707 7.44 28.89 15.50
CA CYS A 707 7.15 27.71 14.67
C CYS A 707 7.58 26.38 15.29
N GLY A 708 7.00 26.03 16.44
CA GLY A 708 7.29 24.75 17.09
C GLY A 708 6.56 23.59 16.45
N TYR A 709 7.19 22.44 16.25
CA TYR A 709 6.57 21.25 15.64
C TYR A 709 6.98 19.99 16.41
N PHE A 710 6.11 18.96 16.44
CA PHE A 710 6.51 17.65 16.97
C PHE A 710 7.36 16.90 15.95
N ASP A 711 8.25 16.03 16.42
CA ASP A 711 8.90 15.08 15.52
C ASP A 711 7.93 14.01 15.03
N PHE A 712 8.04 13.64 13.76
CA PHE A 712 7.19 12.59 13.17
C PHE A 712 8.01 11.35 12.77
N PRO A 713 7.44 10.13 12.91
CA PRO A 713 6.13 9.80 13.48
C PRO A 713 6.12 9.63 15.02
N GLY A 714 7.25 9.85 15.69
CA GLY A 714 7.45 9.46 17.10
C GLY A 714 6.77 10.35 18.15
N GLY A 715 6.68 11.66 17.93
CA GLY A 715 6.05 12.63 18.84
C GLY A 715 6.73 12.75 20.21
N GLN A 716 7.99 12.35 20.33
CA GLN A 716 8.77 12.33 21.56
C GLN A 716 9.68 13.55 21.70
N SER A 717 10.09 14.16 20.59
CA SER A 717 10.90 15.37 20.55
C SER A 717 10.15 16.51 19.84
N LEU A 718 10.70 17.71 19.94
CA LEU A 718 10.11 18.93 19.39
C LEU A 718 11.17 19.66 18.59
N ILE A 719 10.82 20.21 17.43
CA ILE A 719 11.65 21.21 16.75
C ILE A 719 11.04 22.59 16.93
N TYR A 720 11.86 23.64 17.00
CA TYR A 720 11.41 25.03 16.96
C TYR A 720 12.58 25.94 16.60
N ALA A 721 12.30 27.13 16.09
CA ALA A 721 13.34 28.13 15.87
C ALA A 721 13.56 28.99 17.13
N THR A 722 14.81 29.35 17.44
CA THR A 722 15.15 30.17 18.61
C THR A 722 16.32 31.13 18.36
N THR A 723 16.27 32.31 18.99
CA THR A 723 17.39 33.26 19.01
C THR A 723 18.34 33.07 20.19
N GLU A 724 18.09 32.07 21.05
CA GLU A 724 18.80 31.89 22.33
C GLU A 724 20.32 31.75 22.17
N ALA A 725 20.76 31.11 21.08
CA ALA A 725 22.18 30.93 20.79
C ALA A 725 22.93 32.27 20.60
N ALA A 726 22.26 33.28 20.04
CA ALA A 726 22.82 34.62 19.86
C ALA A 726 22.66 35.49 21.11
N SER A 727 21.49 35.43 21.76
CA SER A 727 21.23 36.14 23.02
C SER A 727 20.10 35.48 23.79
N ARG A 728 20.26 35.45 25.12
CA ARG A 728 19.21 35.04 26.05
C ARG A 728 18.13 36.10 26.22
N ASP A 729 18.40 37.35 25.85
CA ASP A 729 17.44 38.45 25.92
C ASP A 729 16.51 38.47 24.71
N CYS A 730 15.34 39.09 24.88
CA CYS A 730 14.42 39.28 23.76
C CYS A 730 15.03 40.20 22.69
N PRO A 731 15.00 39.79 21.41
CA PRO A 731 15.44 40.66 20.33
C PRO A 731 14.55 41.89 20.26
N THR A 732 15.15 43.02 19.88
CA THR A 732 14.46 44.31 19.82
C THR A 732 13.24 44.21 18.90
N ARG A 733 12.13 44.83 19.32
CA ARG A 733 10.94 44.93 18.47
C ARG A 733 11.25 45.81 17.25
N PRO A 734 10.66 45.51 16.09
CA PRO A 734 10.87 46.32 14.89
C PRO A 734 10.38 47.75 15.09
N ASP A 735 11.04 48.70 14.43
CA ASP A 735 10.60 50.10 14.43
C ASP A 735 9.33 50.27 13.57
N HIS A 736 8.19 50.40 14.25
CA HIS A 736 6.88 50.57 13.63
C HIS A 736 6.70 51.94 12.94
N SER A 737 7.66 52.86 13.00
CA SER A 737 7.66 54.07 12.17
C SER A 737 7.71 53.74 10.66
N GLN A 738 8.19 52.55 10.29
CA GLN A 738 8.23 52.03 8.91
C GLN A 738 6.92 51.31 8.49
N GLY A 739 5.86 51.43 9.29
CA GLY A 739 4.57 50.77 9.10
C GLY A 739 4.49 49.38 9.73
N TYR A 740 3.50 48.58 9.32
CA TYR A 740 3.37 47.20 9.79
C TYR A 740 4.38 46.31 9.05
N VAL A 741 5.43 45.90 9.77
CA VAL A 741 6.53 45.05 9.28
C VAL A 741 6.77 43.92 10.27
N TRP A 742 7.25 42.79 9.76
CA TRP A 742 7.66 41.62 10.54
C TRP A 742 9.19 41.53 10.61
N PRO A 743 9.76 41.22 11.78
CA PRO A 743 11.20 41.02 11.90
C PRO A 743 11.60 39.64 11.38
N VAL A 744 12.68 39.60 10.59
CA VAL A 744 13.34 38.40 10.07
C VAL A 744 14.66 38.25 10.82
N TYR A 745 14.59 37.86 12.10
CA TYR A 745 15.77 37.85 12.96
C TYR A 745 16.84 36.90 12.42
N PRO A 746 18.03 37.39 12.00
CA PRO A 746 19.10 36.56 11.42
C PRO A 746 19.85 35.72 12.46
N SER A 747 19.27 35.61 13.65
CA SER A 747 19.77 34.82 14.79
C SER A 747 18.85 33.64 15.10
N TYR A 748 17.77 33.46 14.35
CA TYR A 748 16.96 32.25 14.48
C TYR A 748 17.72 31.05 13.92
N ASP A 749 17.96 30.08 14.80
CA ASP A 749 18.40 28.74 14.44
C ASP A 749 17.29 27.74 14.76
N ILE A 750 17.16 26.68 13.95
CA ILE A 750 16.24 25.57 14.22
C ILE A 750 16.93 24.59 15.16
N VAL A 751 16.32 24.36 16.31
CA VAL A 751 16.79 23.42 17.33
C VAL A 751 15.80 22.27 17.51
N ARG A 752 16.30 21.12 17.97
CA ARG A 752 15.51 19.99 18.44
C ARG A 752 15.65 19.85 19.95
N ARG A 753 14.53 19.73 20.65
CA ARG A 753 14.44 19.39 22.07
C ARG A 753 13.99 17.95 22.22
N ASN A 754 14.86 17.10 22.73
CA ASN A 754 14.60 15.68 22.96
C ASN A 754 13.66 15.46 24.16
N ALA A 755 13.18 14.22 24.31
CA ALA A 755 12.28 13.83 25.39
C ALA A 755 12.88 14.03 26.80
N ASP A 756 14.21 13.95 26.91
CA ASP A 756 14.96 14.22 28.15
C ASP A 756 15.08 15.72 28.47
N GLY A 757 14.61 16.59 27.57
CA GLY A 757 14.64 18.04 27.69
C GLY A 757 15.93 18.70 27.19
N VAL A 758 16.89 17.93 26.65
CA VAL A 758 18.11 18.47 26.04
C VAL A 758 17.77 19.09 24.68
N THR A 759 18.22 20.33 24.47
CA THR A 759 18.05 21.06 23.21
C THR A 759 19.37 21.11 22.44
N THR A 760 19.34 20.70 21.17
CA THR A 760 20.49 20.68 20.25
C THR A 760 20.17 21.41 18.94
N PRO A 761 21.10 22.18 18.37
CA PRO A 761 20.92 22.75 17.03
C PRO A 761 20.76 21.67 15.95
N VAL A 762 19.87 21.90 14.99
CA VAL A 762 19.64 21.03 13.82
C VAL A 762 20.02 21.78 12.54
N ILE A 763 19.48 22.98 12.37
CA ILE A 763 19.87 23.91 11.31
C ILE A 763 20.36 25.18 12.00
N ALA A 764 21.65 25.45 11.91
CA ALA A 764 22.25 26.65 12.48
C ALA A 764 23.31 27.23 11.55
N ARG A 765 23.04 28.42 10.99
CA ARG A 765 23.94 29.17 10.11
C ARG A 765 23.65 30.66 10.23
N PRO A 766 24.62 31.53 9.85
CA PRO A 766 24.35 32.96 9.75
C PRO A 766 23.19 33.23 8.78
N GLY A 767 22.12 33.84 9.29
CA GLY A 767 20.89 34.09 8.56
C GLY A 767 19.66 33.72 9.37
N TYR A 768 18.48 33.92 8.79
CA TYR A 768 17.23 33.48 9.37
C TYR A 768 17.03 32.02 8.99
N ASP A 769 16.87 31.13 9.96
CA ASP A 769 16.44 29.73 9.78
C ASP A 769 15.22 29.48 10.69
N ALA A 770 14.01 29.47 10.11
CA ALA A 770 12.77 29.31 10.88
C ALA A 770 11.64 28.69 10.06
N GLU A 771 10.41 28.72 10.60
CA GLU A 771 9.20 28.22 9.92
C GLU A 771 9.29 26.74 9.57
N ALA A 772 9.93 25.97 10.46
CA ALA A 772 10.23 24.56 10.25
C ALA A 772 8.99 23.67 10.48
N THR A 773 8.73 22.75 9.56
CA THR A 773 7.73 21.68 9.66
C THR A 773 8.38 20.35 9.26
N GLU A 774 7.83 19.21 9.71
CA GLU A 774 8.35 17.88 9.36
C GLU A 774 7.36 17.09 8.49
N CYS A 775 7.88 16.28 7.56
CA CYS A 775 7.09 15.29 6.83
C CYS A 775 6.64 14.16 7.77
N PHE A 776 5.35 13.83 7.73
CA PHE A 776 4.71 12.78 8.53
C PHE A 776 5.31 11.38 8.32
N ALA A 777 5.80 11.08 7.12
CA ALA A 777 6.26 9.75 6.73
C ALA A 777 7.74 9.47 7.06
N ASP A 778 8.61 10.47 6.92
CA ASP A 778 10.06 10.29 6.95
C ASP A 778 10.83 11.31 7.80
N GLY A 779 10.15 12.30 8.39
CA GLY A 779 10.75 13.31 9.27
C GLY A 779 11.61 14.37 8.58
N ARG A 780 11.60 14.45 7.24
CA ARG A 780 12.31 15.52 6.52
C ARG A 780 11.82 16.89 6.98
N ILE A 781 12.77 17.80 7.20
CA ILE A 781 12.51 19.15 7.72
C ILE A 781 12.37 20.11 6.54
N LEU A 782 11.20 20.72 6.40
CA LEU A 782 10.94 21.82 5.47
C LEU A 782 11.01 23.13 6.26
N PHE A 783 11.75 24.12 5.77
CA PHE A 783 11.97 25.36 6.50
C PHE A 783 12.23 26.54 5.57
N THR A 784 12.12 27.75 6.11
CA THR A 784 12.43 29.00 5.41
C THR A 784 13.80 29.51 5.82
N SER A 785 14.60 29.97 4.86
CA SER A 785 15.92 30.51 5.15
C SER A 785 16.33 31.69 4.27
N THR A 786 17.08 32.63 4.84
CA THR A 786 17.74 33.73 4.10
C THR A 786 19.14 33.39 3.58
N ARG A 787 19.57 32.13 3.70
CA ARG A 787 20.95 31.71 3.40
C ARG A 787 21.45 32.04 1.99
N HIS A 788 20.55 32.22 1.02
CA HIS A 788 20.88 32.60 -0.35
C HIS A 788 20.52 34.05 -0.71
N GLY A 789 20.27 34.89 0.30
CA GLY A 789 20.03 36.33 0.15
C GLY A 789 18.56 36.70 -0.03
N ASP A 790 17.66 35.73 -0.10
CA ASP A 790 16.21 35.91 -0.11
C ASP A 790 15.51 34.90 0.82
N LEU A 791 14.25 35.13 1.18
CA LEU A 791 13.45 34.19 1.99
C LEU A 791 12.91 33.04 1.12
N ASP A 792 13.69 31.96 1.05
CA ASP A 792 13.39 30.78 0.25
C ASP A 792 13.06 29.55 1.08
N LEU A 793 12.39 28.58 0.46
CA LEU A 793 12.13 27.27 1.04
C LEU A 793 13.30 26.30 0.82
N PHE A 794 13.60 25.55 1.87
CA PHE A 794 14.61 24.51 1.87
C PHE A 794 14.06 23.24 2.52
N VAL A 795 14.53 22.09 2.05
CA VAL A 795 14.31 20.79 2.70
C VAL A 795 15.64 20.24 3.20
N ALA A 796 15.62 19.59 4.36
CA ALA A 796 16.74 18.89 4.96
C ALA A 796 16.32 17.51 5.44
N ASP A 797 17.30 16.65 5.67
CA ASP A 797 17.09 15.38 6.37
C ASP A 797 16.70 15.61 7.84
N PRO A 798 16.15 14.61 8.53
CA PRO A 798 15.71 14.76 9.93
C PRO A 798 16.82 15.17 10.91
N ASP A 799 18.09 14.98 10.55
CA ASP A 799 19.25 15.38 11.35
C ASP A 799 19.80 16.78 10.97
N GLY A 800 19.17 17.47 10.01
CA GLY A 800 19.60 18.76 9.46
C GLY A 800 20.62 18.64 8.33
N GLY A 801 20.96 17.42 7.90
CA GLY A 801 21.82 17.13 6.77
C GLY A 801 21.17 17.37 5.41
N ASN A 802 21.96 17.23 4.34
CA ASN A 802 21.51 17.23 2.94
C ASN A 802 20.56 18.37 2.54
N VAL A 803 20.81 19.58 3.05
CA VAL A 803 19.96 20.73 2.78
C VAL A 803 19.90 21.05 1.27
N ARG A 804 18.69 21.17 0.74
CA ARG A 804 18.40 21.49 -0.66
C ARG A 804 17.39 22.64 -0.75
N GLN A 805 17.68 23.61 -1.62
CA GLN A 805 16.76 24.71 -1.94
C GLN A 805 15.62 24.23 -2.84
N LEU A 806 14.41 24.71 -2.59
CA LEU A 806 13.20 24.40 -3.37
C LEU A 806 12.68 25.60 -4.17
N THR A 807 12.86 26.82 -3.67
CA THR A 807 12.44 28.05 -4.34
C THR A 807 13.63 28.99 -4.53
N ASP A 808 13.61 29.80 -5.59
CA ASP A 808 14.64 30.79 -5.89
C ASP A 808 14.07 32.07 -6.57
N THR A 809 12.75 32.24 -6.50
CA THR A 809 12.06 33.35 -7.17
C THR A 809 11.96 34.55 -6.23
N PRO A 810 12.42 35.75 -6.64
CA PRO A 810 12.44 36.92 -5.76
C PRO A 810 11.11 37.21 -5.06
N GLY A 811 11.15 37.24 -3.72
CA GLY A 811 9.99 37.40 -2.88
C GLY A 811 10.06 36.56 -1.59
N TYR A 812 9.02 36.69 -0.78
CA TYR A 812 8.92 35.95 0.47
C TYR A 812 8.21 34.62 0.23
N ASP A 813 8.95 33.51 0.25
CA ASP A 813 8.45 32.15 0.31
C ASP A 813 8.57 31.60 1.76
N GLY A 814 7.45 31.22 2.37
CA GLY A 814 7.48 30.72 3.75
C GLY A 814 6.25 29.95 4.24
N GLY A 815 6.30 29.52 5.50
CA GLY A 815 5.23 28.81 6.21
C GLY A 815 4.72 27.61 5.43
N ALA A 816 5.65 26.75 5.02
CA ALA A 816 5.36 25.65 4.11
C ALA A 816 5.06 24.35 4.85
N PHE A 817 4.18 23.53 4.28
CA PHE A 817 3.75 22.25 4.83
C PHE A 817 3.77 21.18 3.75
N PHE A 818 4.18 19.97 4.12
CA PHE A 818 3.93 18.79 3.32
C PHE A 818 2.44 18.41 3.32
N THR A 819 1.95 17.84 2.22
CA THR A 819 0.72 17.05 2.24
C THR A 819 0.89 15.81 3.12
N PRO A 820 -0.19 15.21 3.67
CA PRO A 820 -0.06 14.06 4.59
C PRO A 820 0.68 12.85 4.00
N ASP A 821 0.64 12.68 2.68
CA ASP A 821 1.39 11.65 1.93
C ASP A 821 2.84 12.06 1.60
N CYS A 822 3.26 13.26 2.01
CA CYS A 822 4.54 13.91 1.72
C CYS A 822 4.92 14.00 0.24
N ARG A 823 3.93 13.95 -0.66
CA ARG A 823 4.17 14.05 -2.11
C ARG A 823 4.19 15.47 -2.64
N ARG A 824 3.50 16.39 -1.97
CA ARG A 824 3.40 17.80 -2.36
C ARG A 824 3.73 18.72 -1.19
N ILE A 825 4.09 19.95 -1.51
CA ILE A 825 4.33 21.04 -0.56
C ILE A 825 3.38 22.18 -0.89
N VAL A 826 2.74 22.75 0.14
CA VAL A 826 1.93 23.97 0.05
C VAL A 826 2.59 25.07 0.87
N TRP A 827 2.58 26.30 0.38
CA TRP A 827 3.24 27.43 1.06
C TRP A 827 2.62 28.76 0.66
N ARG A 828 3.00 29.83 1.38
CA ARG A 828 2.67 31.21 1.00
C ARG A 828 3.84 31.84 0.27
N ALA A 829 3.56 32.58 -0.80
CA ALA A 829 4.60 33.29 -1.54
C ALA A 829 4.18 34.71 -1.94
N SER A 830 5.14 35.64 -1.99
CA SER A 830 4.97 36.90 -2.71
C SER A 830 5.66 36.83 -4.08
N ARG A 831 5.04 37.44 -5.10
CA ARG A 831 5.63 37.62 -6.44
C ARG A 831 5.60 39.11 -6.77
N LEU A 832 6.60 39.82 -6.27
CA LEU A 832 6.69 41.28 -6.30
C LEU A 832 7.45 41.76 -7.54
N GLN A 833 7.12 42.96 -8.02
CA GLN A 833 7.77 43.58 -9.18
C GLN A 833 7.89 45.10 -8.96
N GLY A 834 8.82 45.74 -9.67
CA GLY A 834 8.97 47.21 -9.65
C GLY A 834 9.28 47.75 -8.25
N GLU A 835 8.57 48.81 -7.84
CA GLU A 835 8.77 49.48 -6.55
C GLU A 835 8.50 48.56 -5.34
N GLU A 836 7.56 47.62 -5.46
CA GLU A 836 7.24 46.68 -4.37
C GLU A 836 8.41 45.72 -4.11
N LEU A 837 9.07 45.24 -5.16
CA LEU A 837 10.26 44.39 -5.03
C LEU A 837 11.44 45.18 -4.46
N ALA A 838 11.61 46.44 -4.86
CA ALA A 838 12.65 47.30 -4.32
C ALA A 838 12.42 47.60 -2.82
N ASP A 839 11.17 47.84 -2.39
CA ASP A 839 10.83 48.01 -0.97
C ASP A 839 11.10 46.73 -0.18
N TYR A 840 10.72 45.57 -0.72
CA TYR A 840 10.98 44.26 -0.13
C TYR A 840 12.48 44.02 0.08
N GLN A 841 13.30 44.18 -0.95
CA GLN A 841 14.75 44.00 -0.85
C GLN A 841 15.41 44.98 0.12
N ARG A 842 14.94 46.24 0.14
CA ARG A 842 15.40 47.26 1.10
C ARG A 842 15.08 46.86 2.54
N LEU A 843 13.85 46.39 2.80
CA LEU A 843 13.43 45.94 4.12
C LEU A 843 14.17 44.66 4.53
N LEU A 844 14.35 43.69 3.62
CA LEU A 844 15.04 42.45 3.92
C LEU A 844 16.50 42.70 4.28
N GLY A 845 17.16 43.66 3.63
CA GLY A 845 18.50 44.13 4.02
C GLY A 845 18.58 44.83 5.38
N GLN A 846 17.43 45.06 6.03
CA GLN A 846 17.28 45.57 7.41
C GLN A 846 16.69 44.50 8.34
N ASP A 847 16.66 43.23 7.91
CA ASP A 847 16.05 42.12 8.63
C ASP A 847 14.54 42.30 8.87
N LEU A 848 13.84 42.90 7.90
CA LEU A 848 12.41 43.21 7.96
C LEU A 848 11.69 42.74 6.69
N VAL A 849 10.41 42.37 6.81
CA VAL A 849 9.52 42.16 5.67
C VAL A 849 8.15 42.76 5.90
N ARG A 850 7.44 43.09 4.81
CA ARG A 850 6.06 43.56 4.87
C ARG A 850 5.09 42.43 4.50
N PRO A 851 4.18 42.04 5.41
CA PRO A 851 3.20 40.97 5.16
C PRO A 851 2.00 41.50 4.36
N GLY A 852 2.28 41.97 3.14
CA GLY A 852 1.27 42.54 2.24
C GLY A 852 0.62 41.48 1.35
N ARG A 853 1.00 41.47 0.07
CA ARG A 853 0.45 40.56 -0.94
C ARG A 853 1.15 39.19 -0.86
N LEU A 854 0.44 38.21 -0.30
CA LEU A 854 0.87 36.82 -0.20
C LEU A 854 -0.21 35.92 -0.79
N GLU A 855 0.18 34.94 -1.59
CA GLU A 855 -0.72 33.98 -2.24
C GLU A 855 -0.29 32.55 -1.91
N ILE A 856 -1.22 31.60 -2.00
CA ILE A 856 -0.96 30.20 -1.73
C ILE A 856 -0.49 29.49 -3.00
N PHE A 857 0.57 28.70 -2.87
CA PHE A 857 1.17 27.90 -3.93
C PHE A 857 1.23 26.43 -3.54
N VAL A 858 1.37 25.57 -4.56
CA VAL A 858 1.62 24.14 -4.42
C VAL A 858 2.70 23.69 -5.40
N MET A 859 3.50 22.70 -5.01
CA MET A 859 4.55 22.07 -5.80
C MET A 859 4.70 20.62 -5.37
N ASP A 860 5.41 19.81 -6.15
CA ASP A 860 5.81 18.48 -5.72
C ASP A 860 6.90 18.56 -4.65
N ALA A 861 7.06 17.52 -3.84
CA ALA A 861 8.00 17.52 -2.72
C ALA A 861 9.48 17.66 -3.15
N ASP A 862 9.78 17.44 -4.43
CA ASP A 862 11.09 17.68 -5.02
C ASP A 862 11.29 19.14 -5.50
N GLY A 863 10.27 19.99 -5.44
CA GLY A 863 10.28 21.37 -5.91
C GLY A 863 9.77 21.57 -7.35
N ALA A 864 9.39 20.49 -8.04
CA ALA A 864 8.84 20.57 -9.40
C ALA A 864 7.37 21.02 -9.42
N ASN A 865 6.87 21.34 -10.62
CA ASN A 865 5.43 21.58 -10.87
C ASN A 865 4.78 22.67 -10.01
N VAL A 866 5.51 23.76 -9.76
CA VAL A 866 5.03 24.94 -9.02
C VAL A 866 3.77 25.52 -9.67
N ARG A 867 2.73 25.74 -8.84
CA ARG A 867 1.45 26.31 -9.28
C ARG A 867 0.84 27.23 -8.21
N GLN A 868 0.38 28.39 -8.65
CA GLN A 868 -0.35 29.34 -7.81
C GLN A 868 -1.83 28.95 -7.68
N LEU A 869 -2.32 28.81 -6.45
CA LEU A 869 -3.70 28.47 -6.13
C LEU A 869 -4.59 29.71 -5.97
N THR A 870 -4.15 30.74 -5.24
CA THR A 870 -4.95 31.95 -4.96
C THR A 870 -4.48 33.17 -5.74
N ARG A 871 -5.38 34.13 -6.01
CA ARG A 871 -5.10 35.38 -6.77
C ARG A 871 -5.84 36.59 -6.19
N HIS A 872 -5.97 36.65 -4.88
CA HIS A 872 -6.85 37.61 -4.19
C HIS A 872 -6.25 39.01 -4.10
N SER A 873 -4.96 39.18 -4.41
CA SER A 873 -4.22 40.43 -4.16
C SER A 873 -4.34 40.89 -2.70
N ALA A 874 -4.43 39.91 -1.80
CA ALA A 874 -4.66 40.05 -0.38
C ALA A 874 -3.49 39.40 0.40
N GLY A 875 -3.49 39.50 1.72
CA GLY A 875 -2.60 38.69 2.54
C GLY A 875 -3.21 37.31 2.72
N SER A 876 -2.62 36.27 2.10
CA SER A 876 -3.02 34.88 2.29
C SER A 876 -1.85 34.07 2.86
N PHE A 877 -2.03 33.43 4.02
CA PHE A 877 -0.95 32.73 4.72
C PHE A 877 -1.43 31.53 5.54
N ALA A 878 -0.47 30.84 6.17
CA ALA A 878 -0.68 29.61 6.95
C ALA A 878 -1.52 28.55 6.20
N PRO A 879 -1.08 28.13 4.99
CA PRO A 879 -1.76 27.06 4.28
C PRO A 879 -1.59 25.72 5.01
N TYR A 880 -2.66 24.96 5.12
CA TYR A 880 -2.62 23.60 5.62
C TYR A 880 -3.52 22.67 4.80
N PRO A 881 -3.01 21.51 4.31
CA PRO A 881 -3.79 20.58 3.49
C PRO A 881 -5.02 20.03 4.21
N THR A 882 -6.12 19.85 3.48
CA THR A 882 -7.32 19.23 4.03
C THR A 882 -7.16 17.69 4.15
N PRO A 883 -7.74 17.04 5.18
CA PRO A 883 -7.57 15.59 5.40
C PRO A 883 -8.21 14.72 4.31
N ASP A 884 -9.18 15.27 3.58
CA ASP A 884 -9.83 14.62 2.45
C ASP A 884 -9.01 14.72 1.14
N GLY A 885 -7.89 15.43 1.17
CA GLY A 885 -7.02 15.62 0.02
C GLY A 885 -7.62 16.46 -1.09
N ARG A 886 -8.67 17.26 -0.85
CA ARG A 886 -9.31 18.12 -1.87
C ARG A 886 -8.65 19.48 -2.06
N GLY A 887 -7.90 19.98 -1.07
CA GLY A 887 -7.28 21.30 -1.16
C GLY A 887 -6.56 21.73 0.11
N VAL A 888 -6.64 23.02 0.40
CA VAL A 888 -5.86 23.70 1.44
C VAL A 888 -6.76 24.67 2.21
N LEU A 889 -6.73 24.63 3.54
CA LEU A 889 -7.21 25.73 4.38
C LEU A 889 -6.12 26.77 4.56
N TYR A 890 -6.48 28.04 4.60
CA TYR A 890 -5.53 29.13 4.79
C TYR A 890 -6.22 30.35 5.41
N SER A 891 -5.44 31.29 5.92
CA SER A 891 -5.92 32.55 6.50
C SER A 891 -5.86 33.65 5.47
N SER A 892 -6.91 34.45 5.30
CA SER A 892 -6.90 35.55 4.33
C SER A 892 -7.79 36.72 4.71
N ASN A 893 -7.34 37.93 4.37
CA ASN A 893 -8.13 39.16 4.44
C ASN A 893 -8.82 39.52 3.11
N ALA A 894 -8.91 38.55 2.19
CA ALA A 894 -9.58 38.72 0.91
C ALA A 894 -11.05 39.12 1.08
N GLY A 895 -11.40 40.31 0.56
CA GLY A 895 -12.77 40.84 0.61
C GLY A 895 -13.12 41.59 1.90
N ALA A 896 -12.15 41.87 2.77
CA ALA A 896 -12.34 42.59 4.03
C ALA A 896 -11.26 43.68 4.26
N ASP A 897 -11.34 44.39 5.39
CA ASP A 897 -10.31 45.36 5.78
C ASP A 897 -9.00 44.65 6.14
N ALA A 898 -7.87 45.38 6.11
CA ALA A 898 -6.52 44.81 6.25
C ALA A 898 -6.27 44.02 7.56
N ARG A 899 -7.14 44.12 8.56
CA ARG A 899 -7.03 43.43 9.86
C ARG A 899 -8.06 42.32 10.06
N GLU A 900 -9.01 42.18 9.13
CA GLU A 900 -10.06 41.17 9.18
C GLU A 900 -9.58 39.93 8.42
N PHE A 901 -9.24 38.86 9.14
CA PHE A 901 -8.77 37.60 8.55
C PHE A 901 -9.75 36.49 8.85
N ASP A 902 -10.21 35.82 7.79
CA ASP A 902 -11.05 34.64 7.86
C ASP A 902 -10.24 33.40 7.45
N LEU A 903 -10.62 32.23 7.96
CA LEU A 903 -10.21 30.96 7.38
C LEU A 903 -10.95 30.77 6.05
N ARG A 904 -10.21 30.36 5.04
CA ARG A 904 -10.71 30.06 3.70
C ARG A 904 -10.19 28.71 3.24
N PHE A 905 -10.91 28.09 2.31
CA PHE A 905 -10.52 26.88 1.61
C PHE A 905 -10.24 27.23 0.15
N VAL A 906 -9.17 26.66 -0.41
CA VAL A 906 -8.93 26.63 -1.84
C VAL A 906 -8.71 25.19 -2.29
N SER A 907 -9.48 24.73 -3.26
CA SER A 907 -9.30 23.41 -3.87
C SER A 907 -8.06 23.38 -4.75
N TRP A 908 -7.62 22.18 -5.13
CA TRP A 908 -6.49 22.08 -6.07
C TRP A 908 -6.78 22.74 -7.42
N ASP A 909 -8.01 22.77 -7.92
CA ASP A 909 -8.37 23.46 -9.16
C ASP A 909 -8.62 24.97 -9.00
N GLY A 910 -8.55 25.49 -7.76
CA GLY A 910 -8.62 26.92 -7.46
C GLY A 910 -10.03 27.44 -7.11
N ALA A 911 -10.99 26.55 -6.83
CA ALA A 911 -12.26 26.94 -6.25
C ALA A 911 -12.07 27.40 -4.79
N ASP A 912 -12.67 28.54 -4.44
CA ASP A 912 -12.46 29.24 -3.19
C ASP A 912 -13.74 29.29 -2.35
N GLU A 913 -13.61 29.05 -1.04
CA GLU A 913 -14.71 29.09 -0.08
C GLU A 913 -14.27 29.79 1.22
N ARG A 914 -15.17 30.58 1.81
CA ARG A 914 -14.97 31.16 3.15
C ARG A 914 -15.47 30.20 4.23
N ILE A 915 -14.62 29.89 5.20
CA ILE A 915 -14.88 28.90 6.27
C ILE A 915 -15.30 29.58 7.57
N THR A 916 -14.66 30.69 7.95
CA THR A 916 -15.03 31.47 9.14
C THR A 916 -15.53 32.87 8.80
N SER A 917 -16.24 33.49 9.75
CA SER A 917 -16.84 34.82 9.57
C SER A 917 -16.85 35.68 10.84
N ALA A 918 -16.15 35.22 11.89
CA ALA A 918 -16.04 35.96 13.13
C ALA A 918 -15.18 37.22 12.93
N PRO A 919 -15.59 38.39 13.48
CA PRO A 919 -14.84 39.62 13.29
C PRO A 919 -13.47 39.57 13.96
N GLY A 920 -12.50 40.26 13.38
CA GLY A 920 -11.12 40.33 13.82
C GLY A 920 -10.24 39.33 13.08
N PHE A 921 -9.59 38.44 13.82
CA PHE A 921 -8.61 37.51 13.26
C PHE A 921 -9.04 36.08 13.50
N ASP A 922 -9.04 35.27 12.43
CA ASP A 922 -8.98 33.82 12.45
C ASP A 922 -7.80 33.37 11.59
N GLY A 923 -6.91 32.56 12.16
CA GLY A 923 -5.77 32.09 11.40
C GLY A 923 -5.05 30.87 11.95
N PHE A 924 -4.01 30.45 11.23
CA PHE A 924 -3.21 29.26 11.55
C PHE A 924 -4.04 27.97 11.67
N PRO A 925 -4.85 27.61 10.65
CA PRO A 925 -5.67 26.39 10.69
C PRO A 925 -4.80 25.14 10.58
N MET A 926 -5.12 24.12 11.37
CA MET A 926 -4.38 22.87 11.44
C MET A 926 -5.32 21.70 11.79
N PHE A 927 -5.34 20.65 10.96
CA PHE A 927 -6.14 19.46 11.27
C PHE A 927 -5.41 18.48 12.19
N SER A 928 -6.17 17.81 13.06
CA SER A 928 -5.70 16.66 13.81
C SER A 928 -5.31 15.52 12.85
N PRO A 929 -4.44 14.58 13.26
CA PRO A 929 -4.01 13.47 12.42
C PRO A 929 -5.15 12.57 11.91
N ASP A 930 -6.26 12.48 12.65
CA ASP A 930 -7.48 11.75 12.25
C ASP A 930 -8.41 12.58 11.34
N GLY A 931 -8.10 13.86 11.12
CA GLY A 931 -8.88 14.81 10.33
C GLY A 931 -10.25 15.16 10.92
N GLN A 932 -10.51 14.85 12.19
CA GLN A 932 -11.79 15.13 12.85
C GLN A 932 -11.85 16.50 13.52
N TRP A 933 -10.71 17.05 13.93
CA TRP A 933 -10.63 18.29 14.68
C TRP A 933 -9.77 19.31 13.94
N LEU A 934 -10.21 20.57 13.96
CA LEU A 934 -9.47 21.71 13.47
C LEU A 934 -9.06 22.56 14.66
N VAL A 935 -7.76 22.82 14.82
CA VAL A 935 -7.26 23.87 15.71
C VAL A 935 -6.96 25.13 14.90
N PHE A 936 -7.26 26.30 15.46
CA PHE A 936 -6.96 27.59 14.85
C PHE A 936 -6.86 28.68 15.92
N ALA A 937 -6.18 29.78 15.62
CA ALA A 937 -6.05 30.95 16.47
C ALA A 937 -7.14 31.97 16.14
N SER A 938 -7.72 32.63 17.14
CA SER A 938 -8.81 33.59 16.92
C SER A 938 -8.95 34.68 17.97
N ASN A 939 -9.44 35.85 17.57
CA ASN A 939 -9.87 36.94 18.45
C ASN A 939 -11.38 36.90 18.79
N ARG A 940 -12.12 35.85 18.39
CA ARG A 940 -13.59 35.81 18.46
C ARG A 940 -14.22 36.01 19.85
N ALA A 941 -13.47 35.79 20.94
CA ALA A 941 -13.93 36.03 22.31
C ALA A 941 -13.54 37.40 22.89
N ASN A 942 -12.82 38.23 22.13
CA ASN A 942 -12.32 39.50 22.63
C ASN A 942 -13.46 40.48 22.85
N ARG A 943 -13.32 41.27 23.91
CA ARG A 943 -14.10 42.50 24.07
C ARG A 943 -13.61 43.52 23.05
N GLU A 944 -14.48 44.44 22.66
CA GLU A 944 -14.14 45.54 21.76
C GLU A 944 -12.89 46.28 22.27
N GLY A 945 -11.86 46.37 21.42
CA GLY A 945 -10.56 46.99 21.75
C GLY A 945 -9.51 46.08 22.41
N ALA A 946 -9.87 44.87 22.85
CA ALA A 946 -8.90 43.85 23.28
C ALA A 946 -8.23 43.17 22.08
N ARG A 947 -6.99 42.72 22.27
CA ARG A 947 -6.13 42.18 21.19
C ARG A 947 -5.61 40.77 21.45
N ASP A 948 -6.08 40.10 22.49
CA ASP A 948 -5.63 38.75 22.84
C ASP A 948 -5.97 37.76 21.71
N THR A 949 -5.02 36.95 21.28
CA THR A 949 -5.26 35.89 20.30
C THR A 949 -5.26 34.55 21.00
N ASP A 950 -6.37 33.82 20.98
CA ASP A 950 -6.50 32.54 21.67
C ASP A 950 -6.61 31.37 20.70
N LEU A 951 -6.21 30.18 21.16
CA LEU A 951 -6.39 28.95 20.42
C LEU A 951 -7.80 28.39 20.64
N TYR A 952 -8.39 27.89 19.57
CA TYR A 952 -9.66 27.20 19.55
C TYR A 952 -9.50 25.84 18.88
N VAL A 953 -10.29 24.88 19.34
CA VAL A 953 -10.47 23.61 18.66
C VAL A 953 -11.96 23.40 18.35
N ALA A 954 -12.26 22.96 17.14
CA ALA A 954 -13.60 22.67 16.68
C ALA A 954 -13.62 21.31 16.00
N ARG A 955 -14.71 20.57 16.15
CA ARG A 955 -14.96 19.39 15.33
C ARG A 955 -15.23 19.84 13.91
N TRP A 956 -14.53 19.24 12.96
CA TRP A 956 -14.72 19.50 11.55
C TRP A 956 -15.96 18.79 11.03
N VAL A 957 -16.86 19.53 10.41
CA VAL A 957 -18.06 19.04 9.74
C VAL A 957 -17.83 19.12 8.24
N ARG A 958 -17.87 17.98 7.56
CA ARG A 958 -17.60 17.88 6.12
C ARG A 958 -18.80 18.30 5.30
#